data_AF-A0A2V7Z7F4-F1
#
_entry.id   AF-A0A2V7Z7F4-F1
#
_cell.length_a   1.000
_cell.length_b   1.000
_cell.length_c   1.000
_cell.angle_alpha   90.00
_cell.angle_beta   90.00
_cell.angle_gamma   90.00
#
_symmetry.space_group_name_H-M   'P 1'
#
loop_
_entity.id
_entity.type
_entity.pdbx_description
1 polymer ?
#
loop_
_entity_poly.entity_id
_entity_poly.type
_entity_poly.pdbx_seq_one_letter_code
_entity_poly.pdbx_strand_id
1 'polypeptide(L)'
;MSLSSPFIHRPIATTLLTVAIALSGAIAYKFLPVSPLPQVEFPTISVQAGLPGASPDTMASSVATPLERQFGRIAGVTEMTSTSSLGSTNVTIQFDLNRNIDAAARDVQAAINAARGQLPANLPNNPSYRKVNPADAPILILALTSTIIERARMYDIGSSILQQKLAQVEGVGQVVVGGGALPAVRVDVNPTALNNTGLGLEDVRAALAAANTNRPKGELADGERTWAVSTTDQLLHAADYQSLIIRYQNGSAIRLSDVARVTDSVEDIRTGGLSNGKPAILIIVFRQPGANIIKTVDRVRALLPQLQASIPPAIRLSVAIDATRTIRASVRDIEITLGVSIALVILVVFVFLRSVRSTLIPSVVVPVSLIGTLGVMYLLGYSIDNLSLMAMTVATGFVVDDAIVVIENITRHLEEGKKPLESALLGAQEIGFTVISISISLIAVFIPILLMGGIVGRLFREFSVTLSVAIAVSLLMSLTTTPMMCARLLRPKEETSHGKLYRMSERSFEKIVGAYERSLGWVLKHQPLTLAVTLATMAATIFLYAKVPKGFFPQQDSGRLTGTIQADQDTSFQAMQKKLAQFVATVMRDPDVESANGFLGGTSNSGRMFVSLKARDQRKATADQIIARLRGKLSHVPGATLVLQPVQDVRVGGRSSAAQYQYTLRGDDSKELFEWAPKVFQRLRKVPELTDVNSDQQNKGLQVSLAIDRATASRLGVTPQMIDNTLYDAFGQRQVSTMYTQLNQYHVVLEVDPQFWQNPEGLKSIY
;
A
#
# COMPACT_ATOMS: atom_id res chain seq x y z
N MET A 1 -35.54 34.37 -26.06
CA MET A 1 -34.76 33.49 -26.96
C MET A 1 -34.26 32.32 -26.13
N SER A 2 -34.58 31.08 -26.50
CA SER A 2 -34.12 29.90 -25.76
C SER A 2 -32.63 29.62 -26.04
N LEU A 3 -31.89 29.16 -25.02
CA LEU A 3 -30.48 28.77 -25.14
C LEU A 3 -30.24 27.70 -26.22
N SER A 4 -31.25 26.89 -26.52
CA SER A 4 -31.22 25.81 -27.51
C SER A 4 -31.44 26.25 -28.95
N SER A 5 -32.03 27.43 -29.19
CA SER A 5 -32.40 27.89 -30.54
C SER A 5 -31.22 27.92 -31.54
N PRO A 6 -30.02 28.42 -31.19
CA PRO A 6 -28.87 28.41 -32.11
C PRO A 6 -28.46 27.00 -32.55
N PHE A 7 -28.56 26.01 -31.66
CA PHE A 7 -28.16 24.62 -31.89
C PHE A 7 -29.18 23.85 -32.73
N ILE A 8 -30.46 24.20 -32.60
CA ILE A 8 -31.55 23.66 -33.43
C ILE A 8 -31.39 24.12 -34.89
N HIS A 9 -31.08 25.40 -35.11
CA HIS A 9 -30.89 25.95 -36.45
C HIS A 9 -29.58 25.53 -37.13
N ARG A 10 -28.55 25.13 -36.37
CA ARG A 10 -27.22 24.75 -36.88
C ARG A 10 -26.89 23.27 -36.63
N PRO A 11 -27.62 22.32 -37.26
CA PRO A 11 -27.48 20.89 -36.96
C PRO A 11 -26.06 20.37 -37.23
N ILE A 12 -25.39 20.81 -38.31
CA ILE A 12 -24.02 20.38 -38.63
C ILE A 12 -23.04 20.80 -37.53
N ALA A 13 -23.13 22.05 -37.06
CA ALA A 13 -22.26 22.54 -35.99
C ALA A 13 -22.52 21.81 -34.67
N THR A 14 -23.79 21.56 -34.33
CA THR A 14 -24.17 20.81 -33.13
C THR A 14 -23.67 19.37 -33.20
N THR A 15 -23.83 18.68 -34.33
CA THR A 15 -23.30 17.31 -34.50
C THR A 15 -21.77 17.27 -34.40
N LEU A 16 -21.05 18.24 -35.00
CA LEU A 16 -19.59 18.33 -34.87
C LEU A 16 -19.17 18.56 -33.41
N LEU A 17 -19.91 19.37 -32.66
CA LEU A 17 -19.65 19.60 -31.23
C LEU A 17 -19.89 18.32 -30.41
N THR A 18 -20.99 17.60 -30.64
CA THR A 18 -21.27 16.31 -30.00
C THR A 18 -20.16 15.29 -30.28
N VAL A 19 -19.71 15.20 -31.53
CA VAL A 19 -18.59 14.32 -31.94
C VAL A 19 -17.28 14.76 -31.30
N ALA A 20 -17.00 16.06 -31.21
CA ALA A 20 -15.80 16.57 -30.56
C ALA A 20 -15.75 16.21 -29.06
N ILE A 21 -16.88 16.29 -28.35
CA ILE A 21 -17.01 15.87 -26.95
C ILE A 21 -16.81 14.37 -26.80
N ALA A 22 -17.40 13.56 -27.70
CA ALA A 22 -17.19 12.12 -27.69
C ALA A 22 -15.73 11.73 -27.96
N LEU A 23 -15.08 12.38 -28.92
CA LEU A 23 -13.67 12.13 -29.27
C LEU A 23 -12.72 12.56 -28.15
N SER A 24 -12.95 13.71 -27.51
CA SER A 24 -12.11 14.17 -26.40
C SER A 24 -12.16 13.19 -25.22
N GLY A 25 -13.35 12.70 -24.89
CA GLY A 25 -13.54 11.65 -23.89
C GLY A 25 -12.92 10.31 -24.25
N ALA A 26 -13.07 9.86 -25.50
CA ALA A 26 -12.50 8.61 -25.99
C ALA A 26 -10.96 8.63 -26.00
N ILE A 27 -10.35 9.78 -26.30
CA ILE A 27 -8.90 9.98 -26.19
C ILE A 27 -8.50 9.96 -24.71
N ALA A 28 -9.20 10.69 -23.86
CA ALA A 28 -8.92 10.75 -22.42
C ALA A 28 -8.96 9.37 -21.75
N TYR A 29 -9.90 8.49 -22.13
CA TYR A 29 -9.97 7.11 -21.64
C TYR A 29 -8.65 6.34 -21.77
N LYS A 30 -7.85 6.58 -22.82
CA LYS A 30 -6.55 5.91 -23.02
C LYS A 30 -5.45 6.42 -22.09
N PHE A 31 -5.57 7.66 -21.62
CA PHE A 31 -4.55 8.33 -20.81
C PHE A 31 -4.86 8.33 -19.31
N LEU A 32 -6.14 8.18 -18.92
CA LEU A 32 -6.54 8.13 -17.52
C LEU A 32 -5.83 6.98 -16.77
N PRO A 33 -5.28 7.24 -15.58
CA PRO A 33 -4.72 6.20 -14.74
C PRO A 33 -5.83 5.30 -14.19
N VAL A 34 -5.52 4.02 -13.98
CA VAL A 34 -6.45 3.03 -13.46
C VAL A 34 -5.98 2.62 -12.07
N SER A 35 -6.87 2.74 -11.09
CA SER A 35 -6.60 2.49 -9.68
C SER A 35 -7.82 1.82 -9.03
N PRO A 36 -7.67 1.05 -7.95
CA PRO A 36 -8.84 0.52 -7.22
C PRO A 36 -9.64 1.61 -6.51
N LEU A 37 -8.95 2.67 -6.05
CA LEU A 37 -9.52 3.81 -5.34
C LEU A 37 -8.85 5.12 -5.78
N PRO A 38 -9.49 6.27 -5.52
CA PRO A 38 -8.89 7.59 -5.66
C PRO A 38 -7.52 7.70 -5.00
N GLN A 39 -6.64 8.52 -5.57
CA GLN A 39 -5.29 8.71 -5.07
C GLN A 39 -5.29 9.59 -3.81
N VAL A 40 -5.59 8.99 -2.65
CA VAL A 40 -5.44 9.65 -1.36
C VAL A 40 -4.07 9.33 -0.79
N GLU A 41 -3.12 10.18 -1.13
CA GLU A 41 -1.78 10.08 -0.57
C GLU A 41 -1.74 10.72 0.81
N PHE A 42 -1.20 9.96 1.77
CA PHE A 42 -0.84 10.48 3.08
C PHE A 42 0.61 10.92 2.99
N PRO A 43 0.90 12.23 3.09
CA PRO A 43 2.28 12.68 3.06
C PRO A 43 2.94 12.19 4.36
N THR A 44 3.68 11.09 4.28
CA THR A 44 4.33 10.47 5.44
C THR A 44 5.79 10.20 5.13
N ILE A 45 6.63 10.51 6.11
CA ILE A 45 8.08 10.31 6.03
C ILE A 45 8.48 9.39 7.17
N SER A 46 9.20 8.32 6.81
CA SER A 46 9.81 7.39 7.76
C SER A 46 11.28 7.74 7.85
N VAL A 47 11.76 8.07 9.05
CA VAL A 47 13.17 8.30 9.36
C VAL A 47 13.69 7.13 10.17
N GLN A 48 14.78 6.51 9.73
CA GLN A 48 15.41 5.40 10.40
C GLN A 48 16.82 5.78 10.86
N ALA A 49 17.14 5.42 12.10
CA ALA A 49 18.47 5.55 12.68
C ALA A 49 18.85 4.25 13.40
N GLY A 50 20.11 3.86 13.31
CA GLY A 50 20.63 2.65 13.94
C GLY A 50 21.83 2.98 14.82
N LEU A 51 21.82 2.45 16.04
CA LEU A 51 22.97 2.44 16.94
C LEU A 51 23.14 1.01 17.46
N PRO A 52 23.88 0.15 16.73
CA PRO A 52 24.03 -1.25 17.08
C PRO A 52 24.40 -1.47 18.55
N GLY A 53 23.76 -2.44 19.20
CA GLY A 53 23.98 -2.76 20.61
C GLY A 53 23.27 -1.86 21.63
N ALA A 54 22.70 -0.71 21.23
CA ALA A 54 21.97 0.15 22.16
C ALA A 54 20.63 -0.46 22.59
N SER A 55 20.30 -0.33 23.88
CA SER A 55 19.00 -0.76 24.42
C SER A 55 17.86 0.08 23.84
N PRO A 56 16.60 -0.43 23.83
CA PRO A 56 15.44 0.35 23.40
C PRO A 56 15.29 1.70 24.13
N ASP A 57 15.63 1.76 25.43
CA ASP A 57 15.56 2.99 26.23
C ASP A 57 16.64 4.00 25.84
N THR A 58 17.86 3.53 25.56
CA THR A 58 18.95 4.38 25.03
C THR A 58 18.59 4.89 23.64
N MET A 59 18.05 4.02 22.78
CA MET A 59 17.56 4.41 21.45
C MET A 59 16.45 5.47 21.53
N ALA A 60 15.49 5.31 22.44
CA ALA A 60 14.44 6.29 22.67
C ALA A 60 15.01 7.63 23.15
N SER A 61 15.75 7.62 24.26
CA SER A 61 16.24 8.86 24.90
C SER A 61 17.32 9.60 24.12
N SER A 62 18.24 8.87 23.48
CA SER A 62 19.47 9.44 22.89
C SER A 62 19.40 9.59 21.37
N VAL A 63 18.47 8.90 20.69
CA VAL A 63 18.33 8.97 19.22
C VAL A 63 16.94 9.47 18.82
N ALA A 64 15.87 8.84 19.32
CA ALA A 64 14.50 9.21 18.96
C ALA A 64 14.13 10.61 19.46
N THR A 65 14.30 10.88 20.76
CA THR A 65 13.88 12.14 21.37
C THR A 65 14.58 13.38 20.79
N PRO A 66 15.89 13.39 20.48
CA PRO A 66 16.50 14.50 19.74
C PRO A 66 15.91 14.70 18.34
N LEU A 67 15.67 13.61 17.60
CA LEU A 67 15.05 13.66 16.27
C LEU A 67 13.62 14.20 16.33
N GLU A 68 12.79 13.65 17.22
CA GLU A 68 11.40 14.08 17.45
C GLU A 68 11.31 15.57 17.80
N ARG A 69 12.21 16.07 18.66
CA ARG A 69 12.27 17.49 19.02
C ARG A 69 12.56 18.39 17.83
N GLN A 70 13.38 17.95 16.87
CA GLN A 70 13.61 18.72 15.64
C GLN A 70 12.44 18.59 14.67
N PHE A 71 11.88 17.38 14.51
CA PHE A 71 10.74 17.14 13.63
C PHE A 71 9.47 17.86 14.08
N GLY A 72 9.26 18.01 15.39
CA GLY A 72 8.08 18.68 15.96
C GLY A 72 8.02 20.17 15.63
N ARG A 73 9.13 20.75 15.14
CA ARG A 73 9.19 22.15 14.68
C ARG A 73 8.78 22.32 13.22
N ILE A 74 8.63 21.23 12.48
CA ILE A 74 8.25 21.27 11.07
C ILE A 74 6.76 21.59 10.98
N ALA A 75 6.41 22.59 10.16
CA ALA A 75 5.03 22.98 9.97
C ALA A 75 4.19 21.88 9.29
N GLY A 76 2.96 21.71 9.76
CA GLY A 76 1.99 20.77 9.19
C GLY A 76 2.19 19.32 9.57
N VAL A 77 2.93 19.02 10.64
CA VAL A 77 2.96 17.68 11.25
C VAL A 77 1.65 17.44 12.01
N THR A 78 0.92 16.39 11.64
CA THR A 78 -0.37 16.01 12.27
C THR A 78 -0.21 14.90 13.29
N GLU A 79 0.64 13.92 12.97
CA GLU A 79 0.95 12.79 13.83
C GLU A 79 2.44 12.47 13.72
N MET A 80 3.06 12.21 14.87
CA MET A 80 4.42 11.71 14.94
C MET A 80 4.44 10.51 15.88
N THR A 81 4.97 9.40 15.39
CA THR A 81 5.11 8.16 16.16
C THR A 81 6.53 7.66 16.02
N SER A 82 7.12 7.19 17.11
CA SER A 82 8.40 6.51 17.08
C SER A 82 8.29 5.10 17.63
N THR A 83 9.15 4.25 17.14
CA THR A 83 9.32 2.90 17.66
C THR A 83 10.81 2.66 17.82
N SER A 84 11.23 2.49 19.07
CA SER A 84 12.61 2.18 19.44
C SER A 84 12.70 0.72 19.84
N SER A 85 13.63 0.02 19.24
CA SER A 85 13.93 -1.39 19.47
C SER A 85 15.44 -1.55 19.69
N LEU A 86 15.89 -2.78 19.92
CA LEU A 86 17.31 -3.04 20.12
C LEU A 86 18.12 -2.55 18.90
N GLY A 87 19.00 -1.58 19.13
CA GLY A 87 19.89 -0.99 18.15
C GLY A 87 19.26 -0.22 16.99
N SER A 88 17.94 0.00 16.98
CA SER A 88 17.28 0.76 15.91
C SER A 88 16.05 1.53 16.36
N THR A 89 15.86 2.70 15.76
CA THR A 89 14.68 3.55 15.94
C THR A 89 14.12 3.91 14.57
N ASN A 90 12.80 3.84 14.45
CA ASN A 90 12.06 4.36 13.32
C ASN A 90 11.08 5.44 13.79
N VAL A 91 11.19 6.65 13.23
CA VAL A 91 10.27 7.77 13.48
C VAL A 91 9.42 7.97 12.23
N THR A 92 8.11 7.88 12.38
CA THR A 92 7.13 8.08 11.31
C THR A 92 6.43 9.41 11.54
N ILE A 93 6.56 10.31 10.57
CA ILE A 93 6.03 11.67 10.60
C ILE A 93 4.96 11.77 9.53
N GLN A 94 3.72 11.99 9.94
CA GLN A 94 2.60 12.21 9.04
C GLN A 94 2.27 13.70 9.00
N PHE A 95 2.16 14.25 7.78
CA PHE A 95 1.83 15.64 7.56
C PHE A 95 0.37 15.83 7.14
N ASP A 96 -0.08 17.08 7.15
CA ASP A 96 -1.37 17.48 6.61
C ASP A 96 -1.54 17.00 5.16
N LEU A 97 -2.78 16.66 4.80
CA LEU A 97 -3.13 16.13 3.48
C LEU A 97 -2.70 17.06 2.32
N ASN A 98 -2.68 18.38 2.54
CA ASN A 98 -2.29 19.37 1.54
C ASN A 98 -0.78 19.66 1.51
N ARG A 99 0.01 19.05 2.42
CA ARG A 99 1.46 19.25 2.46
C ARG A 99 2.11 18.52 1.28
N ASN A 100 2.90 19.24 0.49
CA ASN A 100 3.73 18.63 -0.53
C ASN A 100 4.83 17.77 0.13
N ILE A 101 4.88 16.49 -0.24
CA ILE A 101 5.79 15.50 0.35
C ILE A 101 7.27 15.77 0.01
N ASP A 102 7.57 16.38 -1.14
CA ASP A 102 8.94 16.73 -1.53
C ASP A 102 9.47 17.91 -0.71
N ALA A 103 8.62 18.89 -0.43
CA ALA A 103 8.94 19.99 0.48
C ALA A 103 9.13 19.48 1.91
N ALA A 104 8.21 18.65 2.41
CA ALA A 104 8.34 18.02 3.71
C ALA A 104 9.61 17.16 3.83
N ALA A 105 10.00 16.46 2.75
CA ALA A 105 11.23 15.69 2.69
C ALA A 105 12.49 16.56 2.86
N ARG A 106 12.52 17.74 2.22
CA ARG A 106 13.61 18.70 2.40
C ARG A 106 13.67 19.23 3.83
N ASP A 107 12.53 19.53 4.44
CA ASP A 107 12.47 20.00 5.83
C ASP A 107 12.92 18.91 6.81
N VAL A 108 12.50 17.66 6.60
CA VAL A 108 12.95 16.51 7.41
C VAL A 108 14.45 16.31 7.27
N GLN A 109 15.01 16.40 6.07
CA GLN A 109 16.47 16.32 5.88
C GLN A 109 17.21 17.46 6.60
N ALA A 110 16.67 18.69 6.54
CA ALA A 110 17.22 19.83 7.28
C ALA A 110 17.15 19.61 8.80
N ALA A 111 16.05 19.06 9.30
CA ALA A 111 15.88 18.71 10.71
C ALA A 111 16.83 17.58 11.17
N ILE A 112 17.07 16.56 10.33
CA ILE A 112 18.11 15.54 10.59
C ILE A 112 19.50 16.20 10.70
N ASN A 113 19.81 17.12 9.79
CA ASN A 113 21.09 17.85 9.83
C ASN A 113 21.22 18.73 11.09
N ALA A 114 20.13 19.39 11.53
CA ALA A 114 20.10 20.17 12.75
C ALA A 114 20.21 19.31 14.03
N ALA A 115 19.66 18.08 14.00
CA ALA A 115 19.76 17.13 15.10
C ALA A 115 21.18 16.55 15.28
N ARG A 116 22.05 16.63 14.25
CA ARG A 116 23.33 15.92 14.21
C ARG A 116 24.22 16.20 15.43
N GLY A 117 24.26 17.43 15.93
CA GLY A 117 25.05 17.79 17.11
C GLY A 117 24.50 17.24 18.45
N GLN A 118 23.26 16.76 18.47
CA GLN A 118 22.60 16.16 19.64
C GLN A 118 22.54 14.64 19.56
N LEU A 119 22.91 14.04 18.42
CA LEU A 119 22.97 12.60 18.25
C LEU A 119 24.29 12.04 18.84
N PRO A 120 24.30 10.77 19.27
CA PRO A 120 25.52 10.13 19.74
C PRO A 120 26.63 10.13 18.68
N ALA A 121 27.86 10.44 19.09
CA ALA A 121 29.00 10.52 18.17
C ALA A 121 29.42 9.16 17.57
N ASN A 122 28.97 8.05 18.17
CA ASN A 122 29.26 6.67 17.75
C ASN A 122 28.21 6.09 16.79
N LEU A 123 27.31 6.91 16.23
CA LEU A 123 26.35 6.47 15.23
C LEU A 123 27.09 6.05 13.94
N PRO A 124 27.01 4.78 13.48
CA PRO A 124 27.80 4.32 12.33
C PRO A 124 27.46 5.03 11.01
N ASN A 125 26.18 5.35 10.83
CA ASN A 125 25.66 6.03 9.64
C ASN A 125 24.66 7.11 10.08
N ASN A 126 24.63 8.23 9.36
CA ASN A 126 23.63 9.27 9.60
C ASN A 126 22.20 8.72 9.46
N PRO A 127 21.21 9.27 10.20
CA PRO A 127 19.82 8.93 9.99
C PRO A 127 19.42 9.15 8.53
N SER A 128 18.67 8.20 7.99
CA SER A 128 18.15 8.26 6.62
C SER A 128 16.63 8.41 6.65
N TYR A 129 16.07 9.02 5.62
CA TYR A 129 14.62 9.15 5.49
C TYR A 129 14.13 8.58 4.17
N ARG A 130 12.86 8.18 4.14
CA ARG A 130 12.16 7.79 2.92
C ARG A 130 10.72 8.26 2.97
N LYS A 131 10.19 8.59 1.79
CA LYS A 131 8.77 8.86 1.60
C LYS A 131 8.05 7.52 1.62
N VAL A 132 7.03 7.41 2.45
CA VAL A 132 6.21 6.20 2.58
C VAL A 132 4.76 6.60 2.54
N ASN A 133 3.90 5.73 2.01
CA ASN A 133 2.46 5.84 2.23
C ASN A 133 2.04 4.68 3.15
N PRO A 134 1.48 4.96 4.34
CA PRO A 134 1.04 3.93 5.29
C PRO A 134 0.00 2.96 4.72
N ALA A 135 -0.70 3.36 3.65
CA ALA A 135 -1.68 2.54 2.93
C ALA A 135 -1.07 1.73 1.77
N ASP A 136 0.20 1.93 1.40
CA ASP A 136 0.80 1.21 0.28
C ASP A 136 1.11 -0.25 0.67
N ALA A 137 0.25 -1.14 0.22
CA ALA A 137 0.54 -2.56 0.15
C ALA A 137 1.50 -2.86 -1.03
N PRO A 138 2.31 -3.94 -0.94
CA PRO A 138 3.11 -4.39 -2.07
C PRO A 138 2.24 -4.62 -3.32
N ILE A 139 2.68 -4.09 -4.46
CA ILE A 139 1.99 -4.27 -5.75
C ILE A 139 2.38 -5.59 -6.43
N LEU A 140 3.60 -6.05 -6.18
CA LEU A 140 4.15 -7.30 -6.71
C LEU A 140 5.14 -7.86 -5.69
N ILE A 141 5.08 -9.16 -5.44
CA ILE A 141 6.13 -9.87 -4.69
C ILE A 141 6.67 -10.98 -5.58
N LEU A 142 7.98 -10.97 -5.81
CA LEU A 142 8.70 -12.02 -6.51
C LEU A 142 9.40 -12.92 -5.49
N ALA A 143 9.43 -14.22 -5.75
CA ALA A 143 10.14 -15.20 -4.94
C ALA A 143 11.26 -15.84 -5.77
N LEU A 144 12.48 -15.77 -5.24
CA LEU A 144 13.64 -16.51 -5.73
C LEU A 144 13.75 -17.80 -4.93
N THR A 145 13.75 -18.93 -5.63
CA THR A 145 13.90 -20.26 -5.03
C THR A 145 14.93 -21.07 -5.79
N SER A 146 15.70 -21.88 -5.06
CA SER A 146 16.64 -22.85 -5.64
C SER A 146 16.75 -24.07 -4.73
N THR A 147 17.07 -25.22 -5.31
CA THR A 147 17.36 -26.46 -4.57
C THR A 147 18.86 -26.69 -4.36
N ILE A 148 19.71 -25.96 -5.10
CA ILE A 148 21.18 -26.15 -5.07
C ILE A 148 21.94 -24.88 -4.67
N ILE A 149 21.41 -23.69 -4.98
CA ILE A 149 22.08 -22.43 -4.63
C ILE A 149 21.67 -22.02 -3.22
N GLU A 150 22.66 -21.68 -2.40
CA GLU A 150 22.46 -21.20 -1.04
C GLU A 150 21.70 -19.87 -0.99
N ARG A 151 20.95 -19.66 0.10
CA ARG A 151 20.17 -18.43 0.31
C ARG A 151 21.00 -17.16 0.27
N ALA A 152 22.22 -17.19 0.80
CA ALA A 152 23.14 -16.04 0.81
C ALA A 152 23.42 -15.55 -0.60
N ARG A 153 23.76 -16.49 -1.51
CA ARG A 153 24.03 -16.16 -2.91
C ARG A 153 22.78 -15.76 -3.67
N MET A 154 21.62 -16.37 -3.37
CA MET A 154 20.34 -15.92 -3.91
C MET A 154 20.00 -14.50 -3.46
N TYR A 155 20.31 -14.13 -2.21
CA TYR A 155 20.08 -12.80 -1.68
C TYR A 155 20.97 -11.78 -2.38
N ASP A 156 22.26 -12.08 -2.52
CA ASP A 156 23.24 -11.25 -3.24
C ASP A 156 22.81 -10.94 -4.67
N ILE A 157 22.38 -11.96 -5.42
CA ILE A 157 21.82 -11.78 -6.77
C ILE A 157 20.55 -10.93 -6.73
N GLY A 158 19.69 -11.16 -5.74
CA GLY A 158 18.47 -10.40 -5.50
C GLY A 158 18.74 -8.92 -5.24
N SER A 159 19.71 -8.57 -4.40
CA SER A 159 20.04 -7.19 -4.01
C SER A 159 20.90 -6.45 -5.03
N SER A 160 21.90 -7.12 -5.61
CA SER A 160 22.89 -6.46 -6.45
C SER A 160 22.46 -6.36 -7.92
N ILE A 161 21.64 -7.29 -8.40
CA ILE A 161 21.17 -7.31 -9.79
C ILE A 161 19.69 -6.96 -9.87
N LEU A 162 18.83 -7.78 -9.26
CA LEU A 162 17.38 -7.67 -9.47
C LEU A 162 16.79 -6.42 -8.83
N GLN A 163 17.15 -6.10 -7.59
CA GLN A 163 16.66 -4.92 -6.87
C GLN A 163 17.01 -3.63 -7.63
N GLN A 164 18.26 -3.50 -8.08
CA GLN A 164 18.73 -2.32 -8.82
C GLN A 164 17.95 -2.14 -10.14
N LYS A 165 17.77 -3.22 -10.90
CA LYS A 165 17.01 -3.18 -12.16
C LYS A 165 15.53 -2.87 -11.94
N LEU A 166 14.90 -3.47 -10.93
CA LEU A 166 13.50 -3.24 -10.61
C LEU A 166 13.24 -1.82 -10.08
N ALA A 167 14.16 -1.26 -9.31
CA ALA A 167 14.05 0.10 -8.78
C ALA A 167 14.12 1.18 -9.87
N GLN A 168 14.70 0.87 -11.04
CA GLN A 168 14.75 1.77 -12.20
C GLN A 168 13.47 1.73 -13.05
N VAL A 169 12.56 0.80 -12.79
CA VAL A 169 11.31 0.70 -13.56
C VAL A 169 10.38 1.86 -13.23
N GLU A 170 9.96 2.59 -14.24
CA GLU A 170 9.04 3.71 -14.09
C GLU A 170 7.73 3.27 -13.41
N GLY A 171 7.43 3.91 -12.28
CA GLY A 171 6.27 3.62 -11.43
C GLY A 171 6.57 2.71 -10.22
N VAL A 172 7.79 2.18 -10.11
CA VAL A 172 8.29 1.52 -8.89
C VAL A 172 8.86 2.57 -7.94
N GLY A 173 8.38 2.58 -6.70
CA GLY A 173 8.81 3.53 -5.68
C GLY A 173 9.87 2.96 -4.74
N GLN A 174 9.74 1.67 -4.39
CA GLN A 174 10.69 0.99 -3.53
C GLN A 174 10.74 -0.50 -3.85
N VAL A 175 11.94 -1.07 -3.80
CA VAL A 175 12.16 -2.51 -3.86
C VAL A 175 12.89 -2.94 -2.59
N VAL A 176 12.26 -3.83 -1.82
CA VAL A 176 12.82 -4.39 -0.58
C VAL A 176 13.12 -5.86 -0.82
N VAL A 177 14.35 -6.28 -0.54
CA VAL A 177 14.75 -7.69 -0.57
C VAL A 177 14.72 -8.22 0.86
N GLY A 178 14.01 -9.33 1.08
CA GLY A 178 13.85 -9.95 2.39
C GLY A 178 14.04 -11.46 2.34
N GLY A 179 14.28 -12.06 3.52
CA GLY A 179 14.42 -13.50 3.66
C GLY A 179 15.87 -14.03 3.68
N GLY A 180 16.86 -13.14 3.70
CA GLY A 180 18.27 -13.45 3.84
C GLY A 180 19.10 -12.20 4.15
N ALA A 181 20.42 -12.35 4.08
CA ALA A 181 21.39 -11.28 4.25
C ALA A 181 22.51 -11.42 3.21
N LEU A 182 23.30 -10.35 3.04
CA LEU A 182 24.45 -10.35 2.13
C LEU A 182 25.50 -11.37 2.60
N PRO A 183 26.25 -11.99 1.66
CA PRO A 183 27.46 -12.74 1.99
C PRO A 183 28.44 -11.89 2.80
N ALA A 184 29.12 -12.52 3.75
CA ALA A 184 30.11 -11.90 4.62
C ALA A 184 31.15 -12.92 5.06
N VAL A 185 32.35 -12.47 5.39
CA VAL A 185 33.33 -13.29 6.12
C VAL A 185 33.05 -13.14 7.61
N ARG A 186 32.79 -14.24 8.30
CA ARG A 186 32.60 -14.25 9.75
C ARG A 186 33.86 -14.76 10.44
N VAL A 187 34.29 -14.00 11.44
CA VAL A 187 35.41 -14.32 12.32
C VAL A 187 34.83 -14.62 13.70
N ASP A 188 34.63 -15.91 13.97
CA ASP A 188 34.07 -16.43 15.22
C ASP A 188 35.22 -16.69 16.19
N VAL A 189 35.45 -15.77 17.12
CA VAL A 189 36.62 -15.78 18.00
C VAL A 189 36.42 -16.70 19.20
N ASN A 190 37.48 -17.42 19.59
CA ASN A 190 37.55 -18.15 20.85
C ASN A 190 38.25 -17.28 21.92
N PRO A 191 37.51 -16.73 22.89
CA PRO A 191 38.07 -15.79 23.87
C PRO A 191 39.04 -16.47 24.85
N THR A 192 38.89 -17.78 25.11
CA THR A 192 39.85 -18.53 25.93
C THR A 192 41.20 -18.70 25.20
N ALA A 193 41.15 -18.97 23.89
CA ALA A 193 42.36 -19.05 23.07
C ALA A 193 43.07 -17.69 23.00
N LEU A 194 42.31 -16.60 22.81
CA LEU A 194 42.85 -15.24 22.85
C LEU A 194 43.55 -14.92 24.18
N ASN A 195 42.90 -15.22 25.31
CA ASN A 195 43.46 -14.95 26.63
C ASN A 195 44.77 -15.71 26.88
N ASN A 196 44.86 -16.97 26.45
CA ASN A 196 46.11 -17.76 26.54
C ASN A 196 47.26 -17.17 25.73
N THR A 197 46.95 -16.40 24.68
CA THR A 197 47.93 -15.68 23.86
C THR A 197 48.20 -14.24 24.35
N GLY A 198 47.52 -13.78 25.40
CA GLY A 198 47.60 -12.40 25.88
C GLY A 198 47.08 -11.36 24.88
N LEU A 199 46.14 -11.77 24.02
CA LEU A 199 45.46 -10.92 23.04
C LEU A 199 44.05 -10.58 23.51
N GLY A 200 43.60 -9.36 23.22
CA GLY A 200 42.21 -8.94 23.39
C GLY A 200 41.40 -9.05 22.09
N LEU A 201 40.07 -8.99 22.21
CA LEU A 201 39.17 -8.87 21.03
C LEU A 201 39.49 -7.62 20.20
N GLU A 202 39.91 -6.54 20.86
CA GLU A 202 40.35 -5.29 20.22
C GLU A 202 41.54 -5.50 19.27
N ASP A 203 42.50 -6.35 19.65
CA ASP A 203 43.67 -6.65 18.83
C ASP A 203 43.26 -7.36 17.54
N VAL A 204 42.32 -8.31 17.63
CA VAL A 204 41.75 -9.01 16.47
C VAL A 204 41.02 -8.01 15.57
N ARG A 205 40.20 -7.14 16.15
CA ARG A 205 39.46 -6.12 15.40
C ARG A 205 40.40 -5.18 14.67
N ALA A 206 41.44 -4.68 15.34
CA ALA A 206 42.44 -3.81 14.74
C ALA A 206 43.21 -4.51 13.61
N ALA A 207 43.59 -5.77 13.80
CA ALA A 207 44.24 -6.58 12.77
C ALA A 207 43.34 -6.77 11.53
N LEU A 208 42.06 -7.11 11.72
CA LEU A 208 41.09 -7.26 10.62
C LEU A 208 40.86 -5.94 9.86
N ALA A 209 40.76 -4.82 10.57
CA ALA A 209 40.61 -3.51 9.96
C ALA A 209 41.86 -3.10 9.16
N ALA A 210 43.06 -3.40 9.66
CA ALA A 210 44.32 -3.10 8.99
C ALA A 210 44.60 -4.02 7.79
N ALA A 211 44.12 -5.26 7.83
CA ALA A 211 44.35 -6.27 6.80
C ALA A 211 43.67 -5.97 5.47
N ASN A 212 42.58 -5.22 5.49
CA ASN A 212 41.72 -5.00 4.34
C ASN A 212 41.58 -3.49 4.09
N THR A 213 42.67 -2.87 3.64
CA THR A 213 42.76 -1.43 3.40
C THR A 213 42.74 -1.13 1.91
N ASN A 214 41.78 -0.32 1.45
CA ASN A 214 41.68 0.10 0.05
C ASN A 214 42.13 1.56 -0.09
N ARG A 215 43.43 1.80 -0.35
CA ARG A 215 44.01 3.15 -0.41
C ARG A 215 44.58 3.47 -1.80
N PRO A 216 44.44 4.71 -2.32
CA PRO A 216 45.06 5.10 -3.59
C PRO A 216 46.58 4.89 -3.59
N LYS A 217 47.13 4.35 -4.70
CA LYS A 217 48.57 4.03 -4.83
C LYS A 217 49.33 4.90 -5.83
N GLY A 218 48.63 5.74 -6.59
CA GLY A 218 49.24 6.63 -7.59
C GLY A 218 49.61 5.93 -8.90
N GLU A 219 50.41 6.62 -9.70
CA GLU A 219 50.87 6.17 -11.01
C GLU A 219 52.37 6.40 -11.18
N LEU A 220 52.98 5.59 -12.03
CA LEU A 220 54.35 5.75 -12.53
C LEU A 220 54.26 6.26 -13.96
N ALA A 221 55.01 7.30 -14.31
CA ALA A 221 55.01 7.84 -15.67
C ALA A 221 56.43 8.08 -16.18
N ASP A 222 56.62 7.87 -17.48
CA ASP A 222 57.76 8.37 -18.26
C ASP A 222 57.27 9.30 -19.39
N GLY A 223 58.17 9.72 -20.29
CA GLY A 223 57.85 10.64 -21.37
C GLY A 223 56.88 10.11 -22.44
N GLU A 224 56.62 8.80 -22.49
CA GLU A 224 55.76 8.16 -23.48
C GLU A 224 54.60 7.34 -22.87
N ARG A 225 54.68 6.91 -21.60
CA ARG A 225 53.72 6.00 -20.98
C ARG A 225 53.43 6.33 -19.51
N THR A 226 52.22 6.00 -19.10
CA THR A 226 51.77 6.05 -17.70
C THR A 226 51.21 4.69 -17.28
N TRP A 227 51.60 4.22 -16.10
CA TRP A 227 51.15 2.98 -15.48
C TRP A 227 50.49 3.28 -14.13
N ALA A 228 49.25 2.82 -13.95
CA ALA A 228 48.59 2.86 -12.65
C ALA A 228 49.16 1.76 -11.73
N VAL A 229 49.52 2.12 -10.49
CA VAL A 229 49.99 1.14 -9.50
C VAL A 229 48.79 0.48 -8.84
N SER A 230 48.72 -0.85 -8.87
CA SER A 230 47.69 -1.65 -8.17
C SER A 230 48.34 -2.67 -7.23
N THR A 231 47.61 -3.05 -6.18
CA THR A 231 48.07 -4.01 -5.16
C THR A 231 46.94 -4.97 -4.77
N THR A 232 47.27 -6.09 -4.13
CA THR A 232 46.32 -7.04 -3.53
C THR A 232 46.03 -6.65 -2.08
N ASP A 233 45.45 -5.47 -1.86
CA ASP A 233 45.25 -4.87 -0.54
C ASP A 233 43.93 -5.28 0.14
N GLN A 234 43.07 -6.04 -0.56
CA GLN A 234 41.85 -6.60 -0.02
C GLN A 234 41.85 -8.12 0.03
N LEU A 235 41.30 -8.65 1.12
CA LEU A 235 41.03 -10.07 1.34
C LEU A 235 39.53 -10.28 1.12
N LEU A 236 39.14 -11.28 0.32
CA LEU A 236 37.75 -11.45 -0.12
C LEU A 236 37.11 -12.75 0.39
N HIS A 237 37.92 -13.74 0.74
CA HIS A 237 37.46 -15.04 1.17
C HIS A 237 37.96 -15.37 2.57
N ALA A 238 37.19 -16.16 3.31
CA ALA A 238 37.55 -16.61 4.64
C ALA A 238 38.94 -17.26 4.70
N ALA A 239 39.33 -18.00 3.66
CA ALA A 239 40.65 -18.63 3.56
C ALA A 239 41.80 -17.63 3.63
N ASP A 240 41.63 -16.43 3.06
CA ASP A 240 42.64 -15.38 3.04
C ASP A 240 42.90 -14.86 4.47
N TYR A 241 41.82 -14.70 5.23
CA TYR A 241 41.85 -14.24 6.62
C TYR A 241 42.41 -15.28 7.59
N GLN A 242 42.31 -16.59 7.32
CA GLN A 242 42.83 -17.63 8.22
C GLN A 242 44.34 -17.49 8.47
N SER A 243 45.09 -17.09 7.44
CA SER A 243 46.54 -16.89 7.53
C SER A 243 46.96 -15.53 8.09
N LEU A 244 46.00 -14.65 8.39
CA LEU A 244 46.26 -13.30 8.87
C LEU A 244 46.99 -13.34 10.20
N ILE A 245 48.12 -12.64 10.28
CA ILE A 245 48.91 -12.54 11.51
C ILE A 245 48.35 -11.41 12.36
N ILE A 246 47.92 -11.73 13.57
CA ILE A 246 47.42 -10.74 14.54
C ILE A 246 48.60 -10.10 15.29
N ARG A 247 49.55 -10.93 15.74
CA ARG A 247 50.71 -10.47 16.52
C ARG A 247 51.90 -11.41 16.36
N TYR A 248 53.11 -10.86 16.47
CA TYR A 248 54.32 -11.64 16.69
C TYR A 248 54.66 -11.66 18.18
N GLN A 249 54.93 -12.85 18.72
CA GLN A 249 55.34 -13.03 20.11
C GLN A 249 56.48 -14.05 20.18
N ASN A 250 57.59 -13.70 20.82
CA ASN A 250 58.76 -14.57 21.01
C ASN A 250 59.28 -15.23 19.70
N GLY A 251 59.26 -14.50 18.59
CA GLY A 251 59.70 -14.98 17.27
C GLY A 251 58.69 -15.89 16.54
N SER A 252 57.52 -16.17 17.13
CA SER A 252 56.43 -16.91 16.50
C SER A 252 55.27 -15.98 16.10
N ALA A 253 54.68 -16.22 14.94
CA ALA A 253 53.50 -15.49 14.46
C ALA A 253 52.23 -16.16 14.99
N ILE A 254 51.38 -15.38 15.65
CA ILE A 254 50.03 -15.81 16.05
C ILE A 254 49.08 -15.45 14.92
N ARG A 255 48.47 -16.48 14.32
CA ARG A 255 47.54 -16.34 13.19
C ARG A 255 46.11 -16.27 13.69
N LEU A 256 45.24 -15.71 12.87
CA LEU A 256 43.81 -15.66 13.16
C LEU A 256 43.22 -17.06 13.31
N SER A 257 43.67 -18.04 12.53
CA SER A 257 43.28 -19.45 12.67
C SER A 257 43.59 -20.06 14.04
N ASP A 258 44.54 -19.50 14.79
CA ASP A 258 44.96 -20.05 16.09
C ASP A 258 43.97 -19.65 17.20
N VAL A 259 43.21 -18.58 16.99
CA VAL A 259 42.33 -17.96 18.00
C VAL A 259 40.89 -17.75 17.55
N ALA A 260 40.58 -17.98 16.27
CA ALA A 260 39.25 -17.78 15.70
C ALA A 260 38.95 -18.78 14.57
N ARG A 261 37.66 -19.09 14.41
CA ARG A 261 37.14 -19.82 13.26
C ARG A 261 36.68 -18.82 12.21
N VAL A 262 37.29 -18.86 11.04
CA VAL A 262 36.95 -17.94 9.94
C VAL A 262 36.20 -18.69 8.85
N THR A 263 34.98 -18.24 8.54
CA THR A 263 34.08 -18.90 7.59
C THR A 263 33.41 -17.91 6.64
N ASP A 264 33.20 -18.33 5.39
CA ASP A 264 32.35 -17.62 4.45
C ASP A 264 30.88 -17.89 4.83
N SER A 265 30.13 -16.84 5.14
CA SER A 265 28.78 -16.93 5.68
C SER A 265 27.97 -15.68 5.29
N VAL A 266 27.08 -15.20 6.15
CA VAL A 266 26.24 -14.02 5.93
C VAL A 266 26.46 -12.96 7.00
N GLU A 267 26.15 -11.72 6.64
CA GLU A 267 26.26 -10.55 7.52
C GLU A 267 25.39 -10.71 8.77
N ASP A 268 24.12 -11.10 8.57
CA ASP A 268 23.16 -11.37 9.63
C ASP A 268 22.57 -12.79 9.52
N ILE A 269 22.91 -13.62 10.51
CA ILE A 269 22.42 -15.01 10.63
C ILE A 269 20.98 -15.10 11.19
N ARG A 270 20.41 -13.98 11.64
CA ARG A 270 19.06 -13.85 12.24
C ARG A 270 18.02 -13.41 11.19
N THR A 271 18.21 -13.84 9.95
CA THR A 271 17.29 -13.61 8.82
C THR A 271 16.85 -14.92 8.18
N GLY A 272 15.63 -14.96 7.65
CA GLY A 272 15.16 -16.15 6.94
C GLY A 272 13.87 -15.95 6.18
N GLY A 273 13.77 -16.52 4.98
CA GLY A 273 12.60 -16.46 4.13
C GLY A 273 12.14 -17.82 3.65
N LEU A 274 10.83 -17.97 3.51
CA LEU A 274 10.17 -19.13 2.94
C LEU A 274 9.14 -18.70 1.90
N SER A 275 9.06 -19.44 0.80
CA SER A 275 8.00 -19.37 -0.19
C SER A 275 7.46 -20.78 -0.43
N ASN A 276 6.17 -20.99 -0.15
CA ASN A 276 5.50 -22.28 -0.32
C ASN A 276 6.24 -23.45 0.37
N GLY A 277 6.80 -23.19 1.56
CA GLY A 277 7.58 -24.16 2.34
C GLY A 277 9.04 -24.35 1.90
N LYS A 278 9.50 -23.70 0.83
CA LYS A 278 10.89 -23.76 0.37
C LYS A 278 11.69 -22.53 0.83
N PRO A 279 12.99 -22.67 1.16
CA PRO A 279 13.89 -21.53 1.35
C PRO A 279 13.82 -20.55 0.18
N ALA A 280 13.55 -19.28 0.47
CA ALA A 280 13.31 -18.28 -0.56
C ALA A 280 13.78 -16.88 -0.16
N ILE A 281 14.12 -16.09 -1.18
CA ILE A 281 14.33 -14.65 -1.06
C ILE A 281 13.14 -13.95 -1.71
N LEU A 282 12.53 -13.03 -0.97
CA LEU A 282 11.35 -12.29 -1.40
C LEU A 282 11.78 -10.89 -1.85
N ILE A 283 11.47 -10.54 -3.09
CA ILE A 283 11.64 -9.20 -3.62
C ILE A 283 10.28 -8.52 -3.64
N ILE A 284 10.10 -7.56 -2.74
CA ILE A 284 8.85 -6.87 -2.46
C ILE A 284 8.89 -5.53 -3.19
N VAL A 285 7.97 -5.32 -4.12
CA VAL A 285 7.88 -4.12 -4.95
C VAL A 285 6.71 -3.26 -4.48
N PHE A 286 7.02 -2.03 -4.11
CA PHE A 286 6.05 -0.97 -3.81
C PHE A 286 6.00 0.02 -4.96
N ARG A 287 4.80 0.55 -5.22
CA ARG A 287 4.60 1.58 -6.27
C ARG A 287 5.15 2.92 -5.82
N GLN A 288 5.47 3.77 -6.79
CA GLN A 288 5.66 5.19 -6.54
C GLN A 288 4.28 5.84 -6.31
N PRO A 289 4.20 6.85 -5.42
CA PRO A 289 3.04 7.75 -5.35
C PRO A 289 2.62 8.24 -6.76
N GLY A 290 1.31 8.26 -7.05
CA GLY A 290 0.73 8.66 -8.33
C GLY A 290 0.82 7.64 -9.48
N ALA A 291 1.62 6.58 -9.37
CA ALA A 291 1.84 5.64 -10.48
C ALA A 291 0.65 4.68 -10.71
N ASN A 292 0.38 4.38 -11.99
CA ASN A 292 -0.62 3.38 -12.39
C ASN A 292 -0.10 1.96 -12.11
N ILE A 293 -0.76 1.26 -11.18
CA ILE A 293 -0.33 -0.07 -10.70
C ILE A 293 -0.27 -1.09 -11.85
N ILE A 294 -1.27 -1.10 -12.73
CA ILE A 294 -1.35 -2.06 -13.85
C ILE A 294 -0.17 -1.84 -14.80
N LYS A 295 0.07 -0.59 -15.23
CA LYS A 295 1.18 -0.26 -16.14
C LYS A 295 2.54 -0.58 -15.51
N THR A 296 2.73 -0.27 -14.23
CA THR A 296 3.97 -0.58 -13.51
C THR A 296 4.23 -2.09 -13.46
N VAL A 297 3.25 -2.90 -13.05
CA VAL A 297 3.41 -4.35 -12.98
C VAL A 297 3.59 -4.97 -14.37
N ASP A 298 2.94 -4.43 -15.41
CA ASP A 298 3.12 -4.89 -16.79
C ASP A 298 4.54 -4.63 -17.29
N ARG A 299 5.13 -3.46 -16.99
CA ARG A 299 6.53 -3.16 -17.26
C ARG A 299 7.47 -4.13 -16.54
N VAL A 300 7.22 -4.39 -15.25
CA VAL A 300 8.00 -5.38 -14.49
C VAL A 300 7.86 -6.79 -15.09
N ARG A 301 6.64 -7.20 -15.46
CA ARG A 301 6.38 -8.49 -16.10
C ARG A 301 7.08 -8.64 -17.44
N ALA A 302 7.09 -7.59 -18.26
CA ALA A 302 7.81 -7.58 -19.53
C ALA A 302 9.32 -7.77 -19.35
N LEU A 303 9.87 -7.31 -18.21
CA LEU A 303 11.27 -7.51 -17.85
C LEU A 303 11.57 -8.88 -17.21
N LEU A 304 10.57 -9.61 -16.71
CA LEU A 304 10.80 -10.90 -16.02
C LEU A 304 11.60 -11.92 -16.84
N PRO A 305 11.37 -12.10 -18.15
CA PRO A 305 12.20 -13.00 -18.96
C PRO A 305 13.67 -12.58 -19.01
N GLN A 306 13.93 -11.27 -19.12
CA GLN A 306 15.30 -10.73 -19.11
C GLN A 306 15.93 -10.85 -17.73
N LEU A 307 15.18 -10.60 -16.66
CA LEU A 307 15.62 -10.78 -15.28
C LEU A 307 15.95 -12.25 -14.99
N GLN A 308 15.12 -13.19 -15.44
CA GLN A 308 15.38 -14.63 -15.33
C GLN A 308 16.60 -15.07 -16.13
N ALA A 309 16.89 -14.43 -17.28
CA ALA A 309 18.10 -14.69 -18.06
C ALA A 309 19.37 -14.08 -17.45
N SER A 310 19.24 -13.01 -16.65
CA SER A 310 20.36 -12.36 -15.96
C SER A 310 20.83 -13.08 -14.69
N ILE A 311 20.12 -14.11 -14.25
CA ILE A 311 20.44 -14.91 -13.06
C ILE A 311 20.77 -16.36 -13.44
N PRO A 312 21.54 -17.09 -12.60
CA PRO A 312 21.83 -18.50 -12.86
C PRO A 312 20.56 -19.33 -13.09
N PRO A 313 20.55 -20.27 -14.06
CA PRO A 313 19.37 -21.06 -14.41
C PRO A 313 18.86 -21.96 -13.28
N ALA A 314 19.70 -22.22 -12.27
CA ALA A 314 19.33 -22.94 -11.07
C ALA A 314 18.43 -22.15 -10.10
N ILE A 315 18.27 -20.84 -10.31
CA ILE A 315 17.37 -19.98 -9.53
C ILE A 315 16.10 -19.76 -10.33
N ARG A 316 14.96 -20.13 -9.74
CA ARG A 316 13.65 -19.86 -10.30
C ARG A 316 13.10 -18.56 -9.73
N LEU A 317 12.88 -17.58 -10.59
CA LEU A 317 12.13 -16.36 -10.29
C LEU A 317 10.64 -16.61 -10.54
N SER A 318 9.81 -16.45 -9.51
CA SER A 318 8.37 -16.67 -9.59
C SER A 318 7.58 -15.51 -9.01
N VAL A 319 6.38 -15.26 -9.52
CA VAL A 319 5.47 -14.25 -8.97
C VAL A 319 4.70 -14.87 -7.81
N ALA A 320 4.96 -14.39 -6.59
CA ALA A 320 4.29 -14.87 -5.38
C ALA A 320 2.95 -14.16 -5.14
N ILE A 321 2.92 -12.84 -5.36
CA ILE A 321 1.72 -11.99 -5.20
C ILE A 321 1.68 -10.97 -6.34
N ASP A 322 0.49 -10.74 -6.88
CA ASP A 322 0.20 -9.75 -7.92
C ASP A 322 -1.10 -9.00 -7.61
N ALA A 323 -1.00 -7.71 -7.34
CA ALA A 323 -2.15 -6.84 -7.06
C ALA A 323 -3.04 -6.59 -8.29
N THR A 324 -2.53 -6.75 -9.51
CA THR A 324 -3.26 -6.37 -10.72
C THR A 324 -4.41 -7.32 -11.06
N ARG A 325 -4.39 -8.56 -10.56
CA ARG A 325 -5.45 -9.54 -10.84
C ARG A 325 -6.82 -9.03 -10.40
N THR A 326 -6.93 -8.56 -9.16
CA THR A 326 -8.20 -8.03 -8.64
C THR A 326 -8.54 -6.67 -9.25
N ILE A 327 -7.56 -5.78 -9.44
CA ILE A 327 -7.81 -4.47 -10.06
C ILE A 327 -8.38 -4.63 -11.48
N ARG A 328 -7.78 -5.49 -12.31
CA ARG A 328 -8.28 -5.78 -13.67
C ARG A 328 -9.67 -6.42 -13.64
N ALA A 329 -9.92 -7.32 -12.70
CA ALA A 329 -11.23 -7.95 -12.55
C ALA A 329 -12.30 -6.93 -12.16
N SER A 330 -12.04 -6.06 -11.18
CA SER A 330 -12.97 -5.01 -10.76
C SER A 330 -13.27 -4.01 -11.87
N VAL A 331 -12.23 -3.55 -12.60
CA VAL A 331 -12.42 -2.62 -13.73
C VAL A 331 -13.26 -3.27 -14.83
N ARG A 332 -12.96 -4.52 -15.20
CA ARG A 332 -13.73 -5.29 -16.19
C ARG A 332 -15.19 -5.45 -15.76
N ASP A 333 -15.43 -5.78 -14.49
CA ASP A 333 -16.79 -5.98 -13.94
C ASP A 333 -17.59 -4.68 -14.00
N ILE A 334 -16.96 -3.54 -13.67
CA ILE A 334 -17.63 -2.24 -13.73
C ILE A 334 -17.83 -1.78 -15.17
N GLU A 335 -16.90 -2.02 -16.10
CA GLU A 335 -17.09 -1.76 -17.53
C GLU A 335 -18.30 -2.53 -18.10
N ILE A 336 -18.43 -3.82 -17.73
CA ILE A 336 -19.58 -4.65 -18.10
C ILE A 336 -20.86 -4.07 -17.46
N THR A 337 -20.83 -3.76 -16.17
CA THR A 337 -21.97 -3.24 -15.43
C THR A 337 -22.44 -1.90 -16.00
N LEU A 338 -21.53 -1.00 -16.36
CA LEU A 338 -21.83 0.26 -17.03
C LEU A 338 -22.47 0.02 -18.40
N GLY A 339 -21.91 -0.88 -19.20
CA GLY A 339 -22.47 -1.26 -20.50
C GLY A 339 -23.88 -1.86 -20.38
N VAL A 340 -24.09 -2.76 -19.42
CA VAL A 340 -25.41 -3.34 -19.11
C VAL A 340 -26.37 -2.26 -18.61
N SER A 341 -25.92 -1.32 -17.78
CA SER A 341 -26.75 -0.23 -17.27
C SER A 341 -27.21 0.69 -18.40
N ILE A 342 -26.31 1.10 -19.30
CA ILE A 342 -26.64 1.89 -20.49
C ILE A 342 -27.64 1.13 -21.37
N ALA A 343 -27.39 -0.16 -21.64
CA ALA A 343 -28.28 -0.99 -22.44
C ALA A 343 -29.67 -1.15 -21.80
N LEU A 344 -29.72 -1.37 -20.49
CA LEU A 344 -30.97 -1.47 -19.72
C LEU A 344 -31.76 -0.17 -19.79
N VAL A 345 -31.08 0.97 -19.64
CA VAL A 345 -31.76 2.26 -19.70
C VAL A 345 -32.29 2.54 -21.12
N ILE A 346 -31.50 2.29 -22.16
CA ILE A 346 -31.98 2.40 -23.55
C ILE A 346 -33.18 1.49 -23.79
N LEU A 347 -33.15 0.25 -23.26
CA LEU A 347 -34.25 -0.70 -23.37
C LEU A 347 -35.51 -0.20 -22.65
N VAL A 348 -35.40 0.33 -21.43
CA VAL A 348 -36.53 0.90 -20.69
C VAL A 348 -37.11 2.08 -21.48
N VAL A 349 -36.27 2.98 -21.97
CA VAL A 349 -36.73 4.11 -22.80
C VAL A 349 -37.39 3.65 -24.09
N PHE A 350 -36.89 2.60 -24.72
CA PHE A 350 -37.55 1.97 -25.87
C PHE A 350 -38.94 1.44 -25.53
N VAL A 351 -39.10 0.78 -24.38
CA VAL A 351 -40.39 0.24 -23.93
C VAL A 351 -41.40 1.36 -23.65
N PHE A 352 -40.95 2.50 -23.12
CA PHE A 352 -41.80 3.67 -22.87
C PHE A 352 -42.14 4.47 -24.13
N LEU A 353 -41.14 4.88 -24.93
CA LEU A 353 -41.33 5.70 -26.12
C LEU A 353 -41.83 4.92 -27.34
N ARG A 354 -41.66 3.59 -27.35
CA ARG A 354 -42.13 2.62 -28.37
C ARG A 354 -41.80 2.99 -29.82
N SER A 355 -40.78 3.82 -30.01
CA SER A 355 -40.41 4.37 -31.30
C SER A 355 -38.89 4.39 -31.42
N VAL A 356 -38.37 3.59 -32.36
CA VAL A 356 -36.93 3.45 -32.59
C VAL A 356 -36.26 4.81 -32.79
N ARG A 357 -36.93 5.75 -33.47
CA ARG A 357 -36.40 7.10 -33.72
C ARG A 357 -36.28 7.96 -32.47
N SER A 358 -37.26 7.91 -31.56
CA SER A 358 -37.19 8.66 -30.31
C SER A 358 -36.18 8.04 -29.35
N THR A 359 -36.05 6.71 -29.35
CA THR A 359 -35.05 5.98 -28.57
C THR A 359 -33.62 6.20 -29.07
N LEU A 360 -33.40 6.50 -30.36
CA LEU A 360 -32.07 6.84 -30.89
C LEU A 360 -31.48 8.09 -30.22
N ILE A 361 -32.31 9.01 -29.73
CA ILE A 361 -31.84 10.26 -29.13
C ILE A 361 -31.13 9.97 -27.79
N PRO A 362 -31.76 9.31 -26.78
CA PRO A 362 -31.07 8.89 -25.56
C PRO A 362 -29.94 7.90 -25.82
N SER A 363 -30.06 7.05 -26.85
CA SER A 363 -29.00 6.09 -27.22
C SER A 363 -27.69 6.77 -27.66
N VAL A 364 -27.75 8.02 -28.13
CA VAL A 364 -26.56 8.81 -28.46
C VAL A 364 -26.16 9.73 -27.31
N VAL A 365 -27.13 10.44 -26.73
CA VAL A 365 -26.87 11.46 -25.71
C VAL A 365 -26.22 10.86 -24.46
N VAL A 366 -26.69 9.70 -24.02
CA VAL A 366 -26.24 9.08 -22.76
C VAL A 366 -24.81 8.55 -22.86
N PRO A 367 -24.43 7.75 -23.88
CA PRO A 367 -23.03 7.37 -24.04
C PRO A 367 -22.11 8.56 -24.27
N VAL A 368 -22.53 9.55 -25.06
CA VAL A 368 -21.69 10.72 -25.37
C VAL A 368 -21.44 11.57 -24.12
N SER A 369 -22.41 11.77 -23.25
CA SER A 369 -22.21 12.55 -22.02
C SER A 369 -21.28 11.82 -21.04
N LEU A 370 -21.42 10.50 -20.89
CA LEU A 370 -20.53 9.68 -20.08
C LEU A 370 -19.10 9.66 -20.63
N ILE A 371 -18.94 9.51 -21.95
CA ILE A 371 -17.63 9.59 -22.59
C ILE A 371 -17.04 11.00 -22.41
N GLY A 372 -17.81 12.05 -22.65
CA GLY A 372 -17.39 13.44 -22.45
C GLY A 372 -16.94 13.75 -21.03
N THR A 373 -17.54 13.09 -20.03
CA THR A 373 -17.14 13.18 -18.62
C THR A 373 -15.69 12.74 -18.41
N LEU A 374 -15.24 11.69 -19.10
CA LEU A 374 -13.85 11.21 -19.04
C LEU A 374 -12.84 12.28 -19.49
N GLY A 375 -13.23 13.12 -20.46
CA GLY A 375 -12.42 14.25 -20.92
C GLY A 375 -12.14 15.26 -19.81
N VAL A 376 -13.17 15.60 -19.04
CA VAL A 376 -13.05 16.53 -17.90
C VAL A 376 -12.32 15.86 -16.72
N MET A 377 -12.57 14.58 -16.45
CA MET A 377 -11.84 13.82 -15.43
C MET A 377 -10.33 13.86 -15.67
N TYR A 378 -9.90 13.74 -16.94
CA TYR A 378 -8.49 13.84 -17.30
C TYR A 378 -7.91 15.23 -17.00
N LEU A 379 -8.65 16.31 -17.29
CA LEU A 379 -8.23 17.67 -16.97
C LEU A 379 -8.12 17.93 -15.45
N LEU A 380 -8.93 17.23 -14.65
CA LEU A 380 -8.90 17.30 -13.19
C LEU A 380 -7.88 16.36 -12.55
N GLY A 381 -7.18 15.53 -13.34
CA GLY A 381 -6.18 14.59 -12.87
C GLY A 381 -6.76 13.39 -12.10
N TYR A 382 -8.03 13.03 -12.35
CA TYR A 382 -8.68 11.90 -11.69
C TYR A 382 -8.34 10.56 -12.35
N SER A 383 -8.57 9.47 -11.61
CA SER A 383 -8.40 8.11 -12.12
C SER A 383 -9.72 7.48 -12.56
N ILE A 384 -9.60 6.41 -13.34
CA ILE A 384 -10.65 5.39 -13.47
C ILE A 384 -10.49 4.44 -12.29
N ASP A 385 -11.44 4.51 -11.36
CA ASP A 385 -11.47 3.76 -10.11
C ASP A 385 -12.90 3.36 -9.74
N ASN A 386 -13.04 2.59 -8.66
CA ASN A 386 -14.33 2.07 -8.25
C ASN A 386 -15.34 3.18 -7.90
N LEU A 387 -14.89 4.33 -7.35
CA LEU A 387 -15.77 5.44 -6.97
C LEU A 387 -16.12 6.30 -8.19
N SER A 388 -15.17 6.63 -9.04
CA SER A 388 -15.46 7.39 -10.27
C SER A 388 -16.34 6.62 -11.25
N LEU A 389 -16.14 5.31 -11.41
CA LEU A 389 -17.02 4.48 -12.24
C LEU A 389 -18.40 4.25 -11.63
N MET A 390 -18.50 4.14 -10.30
CA MET A 390 -19.80 4.12 -9.60
C MET A 390 -20.54 5.44 -9.80
N ALA A 391 -19.84 6.58 -9.73
CA ALA A 391 -20.41 7.87 -10.06
C ALA A 391 -20.96 7.91 -11.49
N MET A 392 -20.24 7.38 -12.48
CA MET A 392 -20.72 7.28 -13.87
C MET A 392 -21.94 6.35 -14.02
N THR A 393 -21.95 5.22 -13.29
CA THR A 393 -23.06 4.27 -13.32
C THR A 393 -24.34 4.90 -12.73
N VAL A 394 -24.21 5.60 -11.60
CA VAL A 394 -25.31 6.36 -10.99
C VAL A 394 -25.71 7.54 -11.87
N ALA A 395 -24.74 8.24 -12.47
CA ALA A 395 -24.98 9.35 -13.39
C ALA A 395 -25.83 8.92 -14.59
N THR A 396 -25.69 7.67 -15.06
CA THR A 396 -26.49 7.15 -16.18
C THR A 396 -28.00 7.36 -15.94
N GLY A 397 -28.48 7.18 -14.70
CA GLY A 397 -29.89 7.45 -14.36
C GLY A 397 -30.27 8.92 -14.49
N PHE A 398 -29.47 9.83 -13.92
CA PHE A 398 -29.72 11.27 -13.99
C PHE A 398 -29.60 11.84 -15.42
N VAL A 399 -28.59 11.38 -16.16
CA VAL A 399 -28.33 11.80 -17.55
C VAL A 399 -29.51 11.45 -18.46
N VAL A 400 -30.13 10.30 -18.23
CA VAL A 400 -31.24 9.84 -19.05
C VAL A 400 -32.50 10.66 -18.76
N ASP A 401 -32.74 10.98 -17.48
CA ASP A 401 -33.91 11.78 -17.07
C ASP A 401 -33.93 13.15 -17.78
N ASP A 402 -32.80 13.86 -17.82
CA ASP A 402 -32.68 15.14 -18.54
C ASP A 402 -33.06 15.03 -20.02
N ALA A 403 -32.61 13.95 -20.69
CA ALA A 403 -32.92 13.73 -22.10
C ALA A 403 -34.39 13.36 -22.30
N ILE A 404 -34.97 12.53 -21.43
CA ILE A 404 -36.38 12.11 -21.49
C ILE A 404 -37.30 13.31 -21.33
N VAL A 405 -37.09 14.15 -20.31
CA VAL A 405 -37.96 15.31 -20.03
C VAL A 405 -38.01 16.26 -21.24
N VAL A 406 -36.88 16.49 -21.91
CA VAL A 406 -36.83 17.31 -23.13
C VAL A 406 -37.52 16.63 -24.30
N ILE A 407 -37.30 15.33 -24.52
CA ILE A 407 -37.94 14.56 -25.60
C ILE A 407 -39.45 14.55 -25.40
N GLU A 408 -39.92 14.21 -24.21
CA GLU A 408 -41.34 14.07 -23.85
C GLU A 408 -42.12 15.35 -24.15
N ASN A 409 -41.58 16.51 -23.76
CA ASN A 409 -42.25 17.77 -24.00
C ASN A 409 -42.25 18.19 -25.47
N ILE A 410 -41.18 17.88 -26.22
CA ILE A 410 -41.16 18.11 -27.67
C ILE A 410 -42.14 17.17 -28.37
N THR A 411 -42.23 15.90 -27.93
CA THR A 411 -43.19 14.95 -28.48
C THR A 411 -44.64 15.34 -28.17
N ARG A 412 -44.94 15.88 -26.98
CA ARG A 412 -46.27 16.41 -26.65
C ARG A 412 -46.75 17.45 -27.66
N HIS A 413 -45.89 18.42 -27.98
CA HIS A 413 -46.19 19.43 -29.00
C HIS A 413 -46.30 18.87 -30.42
N LEU A 414 -45.56 17.81 -30.71
CA LEU A 414 -45.66 17.08 -31.97
C LEU A 414 -47.03 16.36 -32.09
N GLU A 415 -47.53 15.80 -30.99
CA GLU A 415 -48.85 15.15 -30.91
C GLU A 415 -49.99 16.17 -30.96
N GLU A 416 -49.78 17.39 -30.47
CA GLU A 416 -50.70 18.54 -30.65
C GLU A 416 -50.73 19.07 -32.10
N GLY A 417 -49.99 18.48 -33.04
CA GLY A 417 -50.03 18.77 -34.47
C GLY A 417 -49.01 19.80 -34.97
N LYS A 418 -48.07 20.27 -34.13
CA LYS A 418 -47.02 21.22 -34.55
C LYS A 418 -45.92 20.52 -35.36
N LYS A 419 -45.26 21.27 -36.25
CA LYS A 419 -44.15 20.74 -37.09
C LYS A 419 -42.92 20.43 -36.23
N PRO A 420 -42.08 19.42 -36.56
CA PRO A 420 -40.93 19.01 -35.75
C PRO A 420 -39.98 20.13 -35.31
N LEU A 421 -39.66 21.06 -36.21
CA LEU A 421 -38.79 22.20 -35.90
C LEU A 421 -39.44 23.17 -34.91
N GLU A 422 -40.74 23.43 -35.09
CA GLU A 422 -41.53 24.32 -34.24
C GLU A 422 -41.76 23.72 -32.85
N SER A 423 -42.11 22.42 -32.79
CA SER A 423 -42.22 21.66 -31.54
C SER A 423 -40.91 21.65 -30.75
N ALA A 424 -39.77 21.52 -31.43
CA ALA A 424 -38.46 21.56 -30.77
C ALA A 424 -38.11 22.95 -30.20
N LEU A 425 -38.44 24.03 -30.92
CA LEU A 425 -38.20 25.40 -30.45
C LEU A 425 -39.08 25.76 -29.25
N LEU A 426 -40.38 25.46 -29.33
CA LEU A 426 -41.34 25.69 -28.25
C LEU A 426 -41.03 24.80 -27.03
N GLY A 427 -40.85 23.50 -27.25
CA GLY A 427 -40.56 22.56 -26.18
C GLY A 427 -39.27 22.88 -25.43
N ALA A 428 -38.21 23.30 -26.15
CA ALA A 428 -36.96 23.76 -25.53
C ALA A 428 -37.10 25.10 -24.80
N GLN A 429 -38.01 25.99 -25.24
CA GLN A 429 -38.27 27.26 -24.56
C GLN A 429 -38.98 27.06 -23.22
N GLU A 430 -39.92 26.13 -23.15
CA GLU A 430 -40.65 25.82 -21.91
C GLU A 430 -39.77 25.10 -20.88
N ILE A 431 -38.97 24.13 -21.33
CA ILE A 431 -38.26 23.21 -20.42
C ILE A 431 -36.83 23.63 -20.14
N GLY A 432 -36.23 24.50 -20.97
CA GLY A 432 -34.83 24.90 -20.81
C GLY A 432 -34.49 25.41 -19.41
N PHE A 433 -35.34 26.26 -18.82
CA PHE A 433 -35.13 26.75 -17.44
C PHE A 433 -35.30 25.64 -16.39
N THR A 434 -36.31 24.78 -16.57
CA THR A 434 -36.61 23.67 -15.66
C THR A 434 -35.44 22.68 -15.59
N VAL A 435 -34.87 22.30 -16.73
CA VAL A 435 -33.73 21.36 -16.79
C VAL A 435 -32.48 21.98 -16.18
N ILE A 436 -32.20 23.26 -16.43
CA ILE A 436 -31.10 23.98 -15.75
C ILE A 436 -31.30 23.98 -14.24
N SER A 437 -32.51 24.30 -13.76
CA SER A 437 -32.82 24.37 -12.33
C SER A 437 -32.66 23.01 -11.63
N ILE A 438 -33.21 21.94 -12.22
CA ILE A 438 -33.10 20.58 -11.70
C ILE A 438 -31.65 20.12 -11.68
N SER A 439 -30.90 20.31 -12.78
CA SER A 439 -29.49 19.95 -12.86
C SER A 439 -28.63 20.69 -11.83
N ILE A 440 -28.80 22.02 -11.66
CA ILE A 440 -28.05 22.80 -10.68
C ILE A 440 -28.42 22.38 -9.25
N SER A 441 -29.71 22.09 -8.99
CA SER A 441 -30.16 21.59 -7.69
C SER A 441 -29.55 20.22 -7.37
N LEU A 442 -29.47 19.31 -8.34
CA LEU A 442 -28.79 18.02 -8.18
C LEU A 442 -27.29 18.21 -7.87
N ILE A 443 -26.60 19.11 -8.58
CA ILE A 443 -25.21 19.44 -8.28
C ILE A 443 -25.09 20.03 -6.86
N ALA A 444 -26.03 20.88 -6.44
CA ALA A 444 -26.03 21.51 -5.13
C ALA A 444 -26.16 20.50 -3.98
N VAL A 445 -26.89 19.40 -4.17
CA VAL A 445 -27.00 18.29 -3.19
C VAL A 445 -25.64 17.66 -2.87
N PHE A 446 -24.66 17.75 -3.78
CA PHE A 446 -23.32 17.21 -3.57
C PHE A 446 -22.32 18.20 -2.97
N ILE A 447 -22.65 19.50 -2.87
CA ILE A 447 -21.77 20.52 -2.27
C ILE A 447 -21.36 20.15 -0.83
N PRO A 448 -22.25 19.66 0.06
CA PRO A 448 -21.85 19.25 1.41
C PRO A 448 -20.75 18.18 1.41
N ILE A 449 -20.75 17.26 0.45
CA ILE A 449 -19.73 16.21 0.32
C ILE A 449 -18.38 16.82 -0.08
N LEU A 450 -18.37 17.82 -0.97
CA LEU A 450 -17.16 18.55 -1.36
C LEU A 450 -16.54 19.35 -0.21
N LEU A 451 -17.36 19.76 0.76
CA LEU A 451 -16.93 20.48 1.96
C LEU A 451 -16.48 19.56 3.11
N MET A 452 -16.64 18.23 2.97
CA MET A 452 -16.14 17.29 3.96
C MET A 452 -14.61 17.34 3.99
N GLY A 453 -14.04 17.49 5.20
CA GLY A 453 -12.60 17.45 5.41
C GLY A 453 -12.03 16.03 5.48
N GLY A 454 -10.70 15.95 5.57
CA GLY A 454 -9.99 14.71 5.85
C GLY A 454 -10.06 13.65 4.75
N ILE A 455 -9.97 12.39 5.16
CA ILE A 455 -9.86 11.23 4.26
C ILE A 455 -11.16 10.99 3.51
N VAL A 456 -12.30 11.10 4.21
CA VAL A 456 -13.64 10.93 3.63
C VAL A 456 -13.84 11.96 2.51
N GLY A 457 -13.53 13.23 2.79
CA GLY A 457 -13.58 14.28 1.79
C GLY A 457 -12.75 13.96 0.55
N ARG A 458 -11.50 13.54 0.71
CA ARG A 458 -10.62 13.21 -0.43
C ARG A 458 -11.13 12.02 -1.26
N LEU A 459 -11.61 10.96 -0.61
CA LEU A 459 -12.15 9.78 -1.30
C LEU A 459 -13.44 10.11 -2.05
N PHE A 460 -14.38 10.80 -1.40
CA PHE A 460 -15.67 11.12 -2.00
C PHE A 460 -15.64 12.35 -2.92
N ARG A 461 -14.59 13.16 -2.90
CA ARG A 461 -14.44 14.29 -3.83
C ARG A 461 -14.41 13.82 -5.27
N GLU A 462 -13.64 12.78 -5.60
CA GLU A 462 -13.61 12.25 -6.96
C GLU A 462 -15.00 11.72 -7.38
N PHE A 463 -15.72 11.04 -6.49
CA PHE A 463 -17.11 10.61 -6.73
C PHE A 463 -18.04 11.80 -7.01
N SER A 464 -18.10 12.77 -6.10
CA SER A 464 -19.03 13.91 -6.18
C SER A 464 -18.74 14.82 -7.36
N VAL A 465 -17.46 15.08 -7.65
CA VAL A 465 -17.08 15.90 -8.81
C VAL A 465 -17.35 15.15 -10.11
N THR A 466 -17.03 13.86 -10.21
CA THR A 466 -17.30 13.05 -11.42
C THR A 466 -18.80 13.02 -11.73
N LEU A 467 -19.65 12.80 -10.72
CA LEU A 467 -21.09 12.84 -10.87
C LEU A 467 -21.60 14.23 -11.27
N SER A 468 -21.11 15.29 -10.62
CA SER A 468 -21.50 16.67 -10.94
C SER A 468 -21.10 17.06 -12.36
N VAL A 469 -19.92 16.63 -12.81
CA VAL A 469 -19.45 16.83 -14.18
C VAL A 469 -20.32 16.04 -15.16
N ALA A 470 -20.67 14.79 -14.86
CA ALA A 470 -21.57 14.00 -15.72
C ALA A 470 -22.94 14.66 -15.88
N ILE A 471 -23.50 15.20 -14.79
CA ILE A 471 -24.75 15.99 -14.82
C ILE A 471 -24.55 17.28 -15.61
N ALA A 472 -23.44 17.99 -15.45
CA ALA A 472 -23.17 19.22 -16.21
C ALA A 472 -23.01 18.97 -17.72
N VAL A 473 -22.33 17.88 -18.10
CA VAL A 473 -22.21 17.46 -19.51
C VAL A 473 -23.56 16.98 -20.05
N SER A 474 -24.37 16.29 -19.24
CA SER A 474 -25.75 15.94 -19.57
C SER A 474 -26.60 17.17 -19.84
N LEU A 475 -26.57 18.15 -18.95
CA LEU A 475 -27.25 19.44 -19.10
C LEU A 475 -26.84 20.14 -20.39
N LEU A 476 -25.55 20.14 -20.71
CA LEU A 476 -25.05 20.70 -21.96
C LEU A 476 -25.64 19.95 -23.16
N MET A 477 -25.67 18.61 -23.12
CA MET A 477 -26.24 17.79 -24.20
C MET A 477 -27.76 17.92 -24.32
N SER A 478 -28.49 18.01 -23.20
CA SER A 478 -29.96 18.16 -23.16
C SER A 478 -30.44 19.51 -23.69
N LEU A 479 -29.63 20.56 -23.56
CA LEU A 479 -29.92 21.89 -24.10
C LEU A 479 -29.43 22.08 -25.55
N THR A 480 -28.52 21.24 -26.04
CA THR A 480 -27.90 21.41 -27.37
C THR A 480 -28.27 20.31 -28.35
N THR A 481 -27.85 19.08 -28.05
CA THR A 481 -27.91 17.93 -28.94
C THR A 481 -29.31 17.33 -28.96
N THR A 482 -29.96 17.18 -27.80
CA THR A 482 -31.30 16.59 -27.69
C THR A 482 -32.35 17.35 -28.50
N PRO A 483 -32.51 18.69 -28.36
CA PRO A 483 -33.54 19.43 -29.11
C PRO A 483 -33.26 19.44 -30.62
N MET A 484 -31.98 19.50 -31.02
CA MET A 484 -31.56 19.43 -32.42
C MET A 484 -31.89 18.07 -33.04
N MET A 485 -31.57 16.98 -32.33
CA MET A 485 -31.92 15.63 -32.75
C MET A 485 -33.43 15.43 -32.82
N CYS A 486 -34.19 15.97 -31.85
CA CYS A 486 -35.65 15.96 -31.87
C CYS A 486 -36.20 16.65 -33.13
N ALA A 487 -35.71 17.84 -33.47
CA ALA A 487 -36.16 18.61 -34.64
C ALA A 487 -35.92 17.89 -35.98
N ARG A 488 -34.94 16.98 -36.04
CA ARG A 488 -34.52 16.27 -37.27
C ARG A 488 -35.04 14.83 -37.36
N LEU A 489 -35.12 14.11 -36.24
CA LEU A 489 -35.42 12.68 -36.19
C LEU A 489 -36.88 12.38 -35.86
N LEU A 490 -37.56 13.25 -35.09
CA LEU A 490 -38.97 13.07 -34.79
C LEU A 490 -39.82 13.41 -36.01
N ARG A 491 -40.83 12.60 -36.27
CA ARG A 491 -41.83 12.84 -37.32
C ARG A 491 -43.23 12.86 -36.72
N PRO A 492 -44.16 13.65 -37.26
CA PRO A 492 -45.56 13.62 -36.86
C PRO A 492 -46.08 12.18 -36.94
N LYS A 493 -46.92 11.78 -35.99
CA LYS A 493 -47.67 10.51 -36.07
C LYS A 493 -48.64 10.59 -37.26
N GLU A 494 -48.20 10.21 -38.44
CA GLU A 494 -49.12 9.77 -39.49
C GLU A 494 -49.66 8.38 -39.10
N GLU A 495 -50.95 8.14 -39.36
CA GLU A 495 -51.70 6.91 -39.10
C GLU A 495 -50.97 5.67 -39.64
N THR A 496 -50.04 5.14 -38.86
CA THR A 496 -49.32 3.91 -39.19
C THR A 496 -49.97 2.78 -38.42
N SER A 497 -50.50 1.80 -39.15
CA SER A 497 -51.12 0.59 -38.60
C SER A 497 -50.22 -0.08 -37.56
N HIS A 498 -50.58 0.05 -36.29
CA HIS A 498 -49.81 -0.52 -35.19
C HIS A 498 -50.06 -2.03 -35.05
N GLY A 499 -48.97 -2.78 -34.87
CA GLY A 499 -48.99 -4.24 -34.67
C GLY A 499 -49.68 -4.67 -33.37
N LYS A 500 -50.05 -5.97 -33.27
CA LYS A 500 -50.81 -6.52 -32.12
C LYS A 500 -50.12 -6.27 -30.77
N LEU A 501 -48.79 -6.32 -30.72
CA LEU A 501 -48.01 -6.08 -29.50
C LEU A 501 -48.13 -4.64 -28.99
N TYR A 502 -48.21 -3.66 -29.90
CA TYR A 502 -48.35 -2.24 -29.58
C TYR A 502 -49.70 -1.96 -28.91
N ARG A 503 -50.80 -2.44 -29.50
CA ARG A 503 -52.15 -2.24 -28.96
C ARG A 503 -52.36 -2.94 -27.61
N MET A 504 -51.68 -4.07 -27.41
CA MET A 504 -51.71 -4.78 -26.12
C MET A 504 -51.02 -3.97 -25.03
N SER A 505 -49.84 -3.41 -25.30
CA SER A 505 -49.10 -2.61 -24.32
C SER A 505 -49.74 -1.25 -24.07
N GLU A 506 -50.42 -0.65 -25.04
CA GLU A 506 -51.23 0.56 -24.90
C GLU A 506 -52.40 0.35 -23.95
N ARG A 507 -53.21 -0.71 -24.14
CA ARG A 507 -54.28 -1.08 -23.21
C ARG A 507 -53.79 -1.34 -21.79
N SER A 508 -52.63 -1.99 -21.65
CA SER A 508 -52.02 -2.21 -20.33
C SER A 508 -51.60 -0.89 -19.68
N PHE A 509 -51.06 0.06 -20.45
CA PHE A 509 -50.67 1.38 -19.95
C PHE A 509 -51.90 2.20 -19.52
N GLU A 510 -52.95 2.26 -20.34
CA GLU A 510 -54.22 2.92 -19.99
C GLU A 510 -54.83 2.34 -18.71
N LYS A 511 -54.75 1.01 -18.51
CA LYS A 511 -55.19 0.37 -17.26
C LYS A 511 -54.37 0.84 -16.06
N ILE A 512 -53.05 0.98 -16.20
CA ILE A 512 -52.17 1.49 -15.14
C ILE A 512 -52.52 2.94 -14.81
N VAL A 513 -52.67 3.80 -15.83
CA VAL A 513 -53.06 5.21 -15.65
C VAL A 513 -54.43 5.31 -14.98
N GLY A 514 -55.44 4.59 -15.46
CA GLY A 514 -56.77 4.60 -14.85
C GLY A 514 -56.80 3.98 -13.44
N ALA A 515 -55.88 3.09 -13.10
CA ALA A 515 -55.71 2.60 -11.73
C ALA A 515 -55.03 3.66 -10.84
N TYR A 516 -53.99 4.33 -11.36
CA TYR A 516 -53.33 5.45 -10.70
C TYR A 516 -54.31 6.59 -10.41
N GLU A 517 -55.10 7.04 -11.39
CA GLU A 517 -56.13 8.08 -11.20
C GLU A 517 -57.13 7.72 -10.10
N ARG A 518 -57.63 6.48 -10.08
CA ARG A 518 -58.54 6.00 -9.03
C ARG A 518 -57.86 6.00 -7.65
N SER A 519 -56.61 5.54 -7.58
CA SER A 519 -55.85 5.54 -6.33
C SER A 519 -55.53 6.96 -5.84
N LEU A 520 -55.18 7.87 -6.74
CA LEU A 520 -54.92 9.27 -6.44
C LEU A 520 -56.19 9.97 -5.96
N GLY A 521 -57.34 9.71 -6.60
CA GLY A 521 -58.63 10.21 -6.16
C GLY A 521 -58.99 9.74 -4.74
N TRP A 522 -58.63 8.51 -4.36
CA TRP A 522 -58.81 8.02 -2.99
C TRP A 522 -57.86 8.71 -1.99
N VAL A 523 -56.59 8.87 -2.36
CA VAL A 523 -55.56 9.56 -1.56
C VAL A 523 -55.93 11.02 -1.30
N LEU A 524 -56.40 11.73 -2.33
CA LEU A 524 -56.84 13.13 -2.24
C LEU A 524 -58.13 13.30 -1.43
N LYS A 525 -58.96 12.27 -1.30
CA LYS A 525 -60.14 12.27 -0.40
C LYS A 525 -59.76 11.98 1.07
N HIS A 526 -58.64 11.30 1.32
CA HIS A 526 -58.19 10.90 2.66
C HIS A 526 -56.87 11.60 3.06
N GLN A 527 -56.75 12.89 2.77
CA GLN A 527 -55.54 13.70 3.00
C GLN A 527 -54.92 13.55 4.41
N PRO A 528 -55.67 13.62 5.54
CA PRO A 528 -55.04 13.49 6.86
C PRO A 528 -54.48 12.08 7.11
N LEU A 529 -55.13 11.04 6.58
CA LEU A 529 -54.62 9.67 6.66
C LEU A 529 -53.35 9.52 5.82
N THR A 530 -53.34 10.08 4.60
CA THR A 530 -52.14 10.10 3.75
C THR A 530 -50.98 10.85 4.41
N LEU A 531 -51.25 11.99 5.06
CA LEU A 531 -50.24 12.74 5.81
C LEU A 531 -49.71 11.92 7.00
N ALA A 532 -50.57 11.19 7.71
CA ALA A 532 -50.17 10.29 8.77
C ALA A 532 -49.28 9.15 8.24
N VAL A 533 -49.59 8.59 7.06
CA VAL A 533 -48.73 7.61 6.38
C VAL A 533 -47.38 8.24 6.04
N THR A 534 -47.34 9.45 5.49
CA THR A 534 -46.07 10.15 5.21
C THR A 534 -45.24 10.34 6.48
N LEU A 535 -45.85 10.81 7.58
CA LEU A 535 -45.18 10.94 8.87
C LEU A 535 -44.70 9.58 9.41
N ALA A 536 -45.50 8.53 9.26
CA ALA A 536 -45.11 7.17 9.65
C ALA A 536 -43.93 6.65 8.81
N THR A 537 -43.91 6.89 7.50
CA THR A 537 -42.77 6.52 6.64
C THR A 537 -41.51 7.32 6.98
N MET A 538 -41.65 8.60 7.34
CA MET A 538 -40.53 9.42 7.82
C MET A 538 -39.99 8.89 9.16
N ALA A 539 -40.88 8.57 10.11
CA ALA A 539 -40.49 7.96 11.39
C ALA A 539 -39.83 6.59 11.19
N ALA A 540 -40.35 5.76 10.28
CA ALA A 540 -39.74 4.48 9.91
C ALA A 540 -38.36 4.66 9.28
N THR A 541 -38.17 5.68 8.44
CA THR A 541 -36.86 6.00 7.84
C THR A 541 -35.86 6.42 8.90
N ILE A 542 -36.25 7.27 9.86
CA ILE A 542 -35.41 7.68 11.00
C ILE A 542 -35.05 6.47 11.87
N PHE A 543 -36.02 5.60 12.16
CA PHE A 543 -35.80 4.37 12.92
C PHE A 543 -34.83 3.42 12.21
N LEU A 544 -35.00 3.21 10.90
CA LEU A 544 -34.08 2.40 10.09
C LEU A 544 -32.68 3.02 10.06
N TYR A 545 -32.55 4.33 9.89
CA TYR A 545 -31.26 5.03 9.93
C TYR A 545 -30.54 4.90 11.29
N ALA A 546 -31.30 4.88 12.39
CA ALA A 546 -30.75 4.61 13.71
C ALA A 546 -30.28 3.15 13.86
N LYS A 547 -31.03 2.20 13.31
CA LYS A 547 -30.77 0.75 13.42
C LYS A 547 -29.69 0.23 12.46
N VAL A 548 -29.52 0.85 11.30
CA VAL A 548 -28.51 0.43 10.31
C VAL A 548 -27.11 0.67 10.87
N PRO A 549 -26.26 -0.39 10.93
CA PRO A 549 -24.89 -0.26 11.42
C PRO A 549 -24.09 0.67 10.51
N LYS A 550 -23.32 1.57 11.13
CA LYS A 550 -22.50 2.56 10.45
C LYS A 550 -21.08 2.04 10.36
N GLY A 551 -20.47 2.13 9.18
CA GLY A 551 -19.10 1.72 8.91
C GLY A 551 -18.40 2.70 7.98
N PHE A 552 -17.06 2.65 7.94
CA PHE A 552 -16.26 3.54 7.10
C PHE A 552 -16.23 3.06 5.64
N PHE A 553 -15.61 1.90 5.40
CA PHE A 553 -15.64 1.20 4.11
C PHE A 553 -15.92 -0.28 4.36
N PRO A 554 -16.69 -0.96 3.49
CA PRO A 554 -16.88 -2.39 3.59
C PRO A 554 -15.54 -3.10 3.37
N GLN A 555 -15.30 -4.16 4.15
CA GLN A 555 -14.11 -4.99 3.95
C GLN A 555 -14.23 -5.70 2.62
N GLN A 556 -13.19 -5.59 1.80
CA GLN A 556 -13.14 -6.22 0.50
C GLN A 556 -12.24 -7.45 0.51
N ASP A 557 -12.64 -8.44 -0.28
CA ASP A 557 -11.83 -9.60 -0.57
C ASP A 557 -10.90 -9.30 -1.74
N SER A 558 -9.71 -8.81 -1.43
CA SER A 558 -8.67 -8.49 -2.42
C SER A 558 -7.89 -9.71 -2.91
N GLY A 559 -8.30 -10.93 -2.55
CA GLY A 559 -7.59 -12.16 -2.88
C GLY A 559 -6.20 -12.27 -2.25
N ARG A 560 -5.85 -11.37 -1.32
CA ARG A 560 -4.54 -11.29 -0.67
C ARG A 560 -4.73 -11.08 0.82
N LEU A 561 -3.99 -11.86 1.61
CA LEU A 561 -3.92 -11.71 3.05
C LEU A 561 -2.51 -11.30 3.46
N THR A 562 -2.43 -10.44 4.45
CA THR A 562 -1.18 -10.12 5.14
C THR A 562 -1.28 -10.60 6.58
N GLY A 563 -0.17 -11.03 7.15
CA GLY A 563 -0.13 -11.51 8.52
C GLY A 563 1.16 -11.13 9.23
N THR A 564 1.01 -10.91 10.53
CA THR A 564 2.15 -10.71 11.43
C THR A 564 2.23 -11.92 12.34
N ILE A 565 3.40 -12.56 12.36
CA ILE A 565 3.73 -13.60 13.31
C ILE A 565 4.39 -12.92 14.50
N GLN A 566 3.83 -13.12 15.69
CA GLN A 566 4.40 -12.63 16.94
C GLN A 566 4.64 -13.83 17.86
N ALA A 567 5.90 -14.10 18.16
CA ALA A 567 6.29 -15.10 19.15
C ALA A 567 6.43 -14.48 20.55
N ASP A 568 6.53 -15.34 21.56
CA ASP A 568 6.89 -14.93 22.91
C ASP A 568 8.22 -14.17 22.90
N GLN A 569 8.38 -13.22 23.83
CA GLN A 569 9.45 -12.21 23.77
C GLN A 569 10.85 -12.77 24.04
N ASP A 570 10.93 -13.96 24.60
CA ASP A 570 12.13 -14.75 24.86
C ASP A 570 12.41 -15.79 23.76
N THR A 571 11.56 -15.89 22.74
CA THR A 571 11.73 -16.86 21.65
C THR A 571 12.99 -16.53 20.85
N SER A 572 13.88 -17.51 20.72
CA SER A 572 15.09 -17.40 19.89
C SER A 572 14.77 -17.41 18.40
N PHE A 573 15.69 -16.87 17.60
CA PHE A 573 15.56 -16.87 16.14
C PHE A 573 15.40 -18.28 15.54
N GLN A 574 16.14 -19.26 16.06
CA GLN A 574 16.07 -20.65 15.58
C GLN A 574 14.70 -21.28 15.87
N ALA A 575 14.13 -20.99 17.04
CA ALA A 575 12.77 -21.39 17.36
C ALA A 575 11.76 -20.68 16.45
N MET A 576 11.96 -19.38 16.20
CA MET A 576 11.12 -18.59 15.31
C MET A 576 11.12 -19.13 13.86
N GLN A 577 12.27 -19.56 13.35
CA GLN A 577 12.39 -20.17 12.02
C GLN A 577 11.55 -21.45 11.90
N LYS A 578 11.57 -22.30 12.95
CA LYS A 578 10.71 -23.50 13.02
C LYS A 578 9.23 -23.12 13.05
N LYS A 579 8.85 -22.12 13.83
CA LYS A 579 7.47 -21.63 13.90
C LYS A 579 7.00 -21.03 12.56
N LEU A 580 7.84 -20.26 11.88
CA LEU A 580 7.54 -19.76 10.53
C LEU A 580 7.25 -20.92 9.57
N ALA A 581 8.09 -21.95 9.55
CA ALA A 581 7.89 -23.12 8.70
C ALA A 581 6.56 -23.84 9.01
N GLN A 582 6.21 -23.98 10.30
CA GLN A 582 4.94 -24.57 10.73
C GLN A 582 3.74 -23.74 10.28
N PHE A 583 3.79 -22.41 10.43
CA PHE A 583 2.71 -21.52 9.98
C PHE A 583 2.55 -21.56 8.47
N VAL A 584 3.63 -21.44 7.71
CA VAL A 584 3.60 -21.52 6.24
C VAL A 584 3.01 -22.86 5.79
N ALA A 585 3.46 -23.98 6.39
CA ALA A 585 2.92 -25.30 6.06
C ALA A 585 1.42 -25.43 6.40
N THR A 586 0.98 -24.86 7.53
CA THR A 586 -0.43 -24.90 7.95
C THR A 586 -1.32 -24.08 7.02
N VAL A 587 -0.87 -22.90 6.59
CA VAL A 587 -1.58 -22.05 5.64
C VAL A 587 -1.62 -22.70 4.25
N MET A 588 -0.52 -23.29 3.78
CA MET A 588 -0.47 -23.99 2.47
C MET A 588 -1.35 -25.25 2.39
N ARG A 589 -1.73 -25.85 3.54
CA ARG A 589 -2.65 -26.99 3.57
C ARG A 589 -4.10 -26.59 3.29
N ASP A 590 -4.41 -25.30 3.32
CA ASP A 590 -5.75 -24.82 3.03
C ASP A 590 -6.02 -24.82 1.52
N PRO A 591 -7.14 -25.42 1.05
CA PRO A 591 -7.38 -25.58 -0.38
C PRO A 591 -7.64 -24.27 -1.13
N ASP A 592 -8.01 -23.19 -0.44
CA ASP A 592 -8.31 -21.89 -1.05
C ASP A 592 -7.07 -20.98 -1.16
N VAL A 593 -5.92 -21.43 -0.65
CA VAL A 593 -4.63 -20.72 -0.71
C VAL A 593 -3.86 -21.13 -1.98
N GLU A 594 -3.36 -20.13 -2.71
CA GLU A 594 -2.50 -20.31 -3.89
C GLU A 594 -1.01 -20.30 -3.50
N SER A 595 -0.61 -19.34 -2.66
CA SER A 595 0.77 -19.22 -2.20
C SER A 595 0.84 -18.67 -0.78
N ALA A 596 1.83 -19.10 0.00
CA ALA A 596 2.12 -18.57 1.33
C ALA A 596 3.62 -18.29 1.43
N ASN A 597 3.94 -17.03 1.71
CA ASN A 597 5.29 -16.51 1.69
C ASN A 597 5.52 -15.81 3.02
N GLY A 598 6.66 -16.01 3.65
CA GLY A 598 6.96 -15.31 4.89
C GLY A 598 8.44 -15.13 5.08
N PHE A 599 8.80 -14.09 5.83
CA PHE A 599 10.18 -13.83 6.18
C PHE A 599 10.30 -13.31 7.62
N LEU A 600 11.46 -13.59 8.19
CA LEU A 600 11.97 -13.15 9.48
C LEU A 600 13.10 -12.16 9.24
N GLY A 601 13.14 -11.08 10.01
CA GLY A 601 14.19 -10.07 9.98
C GLY A 601 13.80 -8.81 10.74
N GLY A 602 14.79 -8.06 11.23
CA GLY A 602 14.62 -6.84 12.01
C GLY A 602 14.56 -7.10 13.52
N THR A 603 13.54 -7.80 14.01
CA THR A 603 13.43 -8.22 15.43
C THR A 603 13.37 -9.74 15.55
N SER A 604 13.98 -10.29 16.60
CA SER A 604 14.20 -11.75 16.76
C SER A 604 12.92 -12.56 16.93
N ASN A 605 11.84 -11.96 17.42
CA ASN A 605 10.59 -12.61 17.82
C ASN A 605 9.39 -12.27 16.92
N SER A 606 9.60 -11.59 15.78
CA SER A 606 8.52 -11.24 14.86
C SER A 606 8.81 -11.66 13.42
N GLY A 607 7.74 -11.83 12.64
CA GLY A 607 7.83 -12.20 11.24
C GLY A 607 6.66 -11.64 10.45
N ARG A 608 6.85 -11.47 9.13
CA ARG A 608 5.76 -11.09 8.21
C ARG A 608 5.41 -12.25 7.31
N MET A 609 4.13 -12.41 7.04
CA MET A 609 3.59 -13.40 6.13
C MET A 609 2.67 -12.72 5.11
N PHE A 610 2.80 -13.10 3.85
CA PHE A 610 1.93 -12.70 2.77
C PHE A 610 1.35 -13.94 2.09
N VAL A 611 0.04 -13.97 1.93
CA VAL A 611 -0.71 -15.11 1.41
C VAL A 611 -1.48 -14.65 0.17
N SER A 612 -1.30 -15.34 -0.95
CA SER A 612 -2.16 -15.20 -2.13
C SER A 612 -3.25 -16.25 -2.07
N LEU A 613 -4.50 -15.82 -2.19
CA LEU A 613 -5.65 -16.72 -2.31
C LEU A 613 -5.86 -17.07 -3.78
N LYS A 614 -6.49 -18.22 -4.04
CA LYS A 614 -6.95 -18.55 -5.39
C LYS A 614 -7.96 -17.52 -5.89
N ALA A 615 -8.09 -17.42 -7.21
CA ALA A 615 -9.06 -16.53 -7.84
C ALA A 615 -10.49 -16.83 -7.37
N ARG A 616 -11.35 -15.82 -7.33
CA ARG A 616 -12.67 -15.88 -6.69
C ARG A 616 -13.63 -16.88 -7.36
N ASP A 617 -13.43 -17.17 -8.63
CA ASP A 617 -14.11 -18.22 -9.40
C ASP A 617 -13.74 -19.64 -8.96
N GLN A 618 -12.54 -19.84 -8.42
CA GLN A 618 -12.01 -21.14 -7.97
C GLN A 618 -12.26 -21.43 -6.49
N ARG A 619 -12.79 -20.46 -5.73
CA ARG A 619 -13.07 -20.61 -4.29
C ARG A 619 -14.44 -20.06 -3.91
N LYS A 620 -15.15 -20.76 -3.03
CA LYS A 620 -16.45 -20.30 -2.51
C LYS A 620 -16.30 -19.41 -1.27
N ALA A 621 -15.35 -19.72 -0.39
CA ALA A 621 -15.14 -18.99 0.87
C ALA A 621 -14.54 -17.59 0.64
N THR A 622 -15.04 -16.59 1.37
CA THR A 622 -14.46 -15.23 1.39
C THR A 622 -13.14 -15.20 2.15
N ALA A 623 -12.33 -14.17 1.95
CA ALA A 623 -11.11 -13.93 2.72
C ALA A 623 -11.33 -14.05 4.23
N ASP A 624 -12.39 -13.44 4.78
CA ASP A 624 -12.69 -13.49 6.21
C ASP A 624 -13.09 -14.88 6.69
N GLN A 625 -13.83 -15.64 5.88
CA GLN A 625 -14.17 -17.03 6.19
C GLN A 625 -12.92 -17.93 6.19
N ILE A 626 -11.98 -17.68 5.26
CA ILE A 626 -10.70 -18.38 5.22
C ILE A 626 -9.85 -18.01 6.44
N ILE A 627 -9.79 -16.73 6.82
CA ILE A 627 -9.10 -16.29 8.04
C ILE A 627 -9.71 -16.95 9.28
N ALA A 628 -11.04 -16.98 9.42
CA ALA A 628 -11.70 -17.62 10.54
C ALA A 628 -11.40 -19.13 10.63
N ARG A 629 -11.37 -19.82 9.48
CA ARG A 629 -10.99 -21.24 9.39
C ARG A 629 -9.52 -21.47 9.75
N LEU A 630 -8.63 -20.61 9.26
CA LEU A 630 -7.20 -20.67 9.56
C LEU A 630 -6.93 -20.34 11.03
N ARG A 631 -7.63 -19.37 11.62
CA ARG A 631 -7.48 -18.96 13.02
C ARG A 631 -7.54 -20.15 13.98
N GLY A 632 -8.54 -21.02 13.81
CA GLY A 632 -8.69 -22.23 14.62
C GLY A 632 -7.53 -23.23 14.46
N LYS A 633 -6.92 -23.31 13.27
CA LYS A 633 -5.76 -24.19 13.02
C LYS A 633 -4.45 -23.57 13.52
N LEU A 634 -4.30 -22.26 13.36
CA LEU A 634 -3.09 -21.50 13.68
C LEU A 634 -2.92 -21.28 15.18
N SER A 635 -4.01 -21.29 15.96
CA SER A 635 -3.96 -21.20 17.43
C SER A 635 -3.29 -22.39 18.12
N HIS A 636 -3.04 -23.48 17.40
CA HIS A 636 -2.40 -24.69 17.93
C HIS A 636 -0.88 -24.63 17.97
N VAL A 637 -0.25 -23.56 17.46
CA VAL A 637 1.21 -23.38 17.50
C VAL A 637 1.60 -22.75 18.85
N PRO A 638 2.27 -23.48 19.77
CA PRO A 638 2.56 -22.95 21.10
C PRO A 638 3.57 -21.79 21.06
N GLY A 639 3.31 -20.76 21.85
CA GLY A 639 4.20 -19.61 22.06
C GLY A 639 4.41 -18.71 20.83
N ALA A 640 3.52 -18.78 19.83
CA ALA A 640 3.45 -17.79 18.77
C ALA A 640 2.02 -17.66 18.24
N THR A 641 1.66 -16.44 17.86
CA THR A 641 0.37 -16.12 17.26
C THR A 641 0.59 -15.55 15.87
N LEU A 642 -0.09 -16.09 14.86
CA LEU A 642 -0.19 -15.49 13.54
C LEU A 642 -1.55 -14.79 13.43
N VAL A 643 -1.53 -13.47 13.32
CA VAL A 643 -2.74 -12.67 13.06
C VAL A 643 -2.79 -12.36 11.56
N LEU A 644 -3.82 -12.86 10.88
CA LEU A 644 -4.07 -12.64 9.45
C LEU A 644 -5.18 -11.62 9.23
N GLN A 645 -5.02 -10.79 8.22
CA GLN A 645 -6.00 -9.78 7.81
C GLN A 645 -6.05 -9.66 6.28
N PRO A 646 -7.24 -9.36 5.71
CA PRO A 646 -7.34 -9.06 4.29
C PRO A 646 -6.65 -7.72 4.00
N VAL A 647 -5.87 -7.67 2.92
CA VAL A 647 -5.24 -6.41 2.49
C VAL A 647 -6.33 -5.46 2.02
N GLN A 648 -6.47 -4.31 2.70
CA GLN A 648 -7.42 -3.25 2.35
C GLN A 648 -6.69 -2.12 1.62
N ASP A 649 -7.37 -1.51 0.64
CA ASP A 649 -6.80 -0.41 -0.16
C ASP A 649 -6.83 0.94 0.59
N VAL A 650 -7.64 1.06 1.66
CA VAL A 650 -7.63 2.23 2.55
C VAL A 650 -7.18 1.82 3.94
N ARG A 651 -6.16 2.51 4.45
CA ARG A 651 -5.70 2.40 5.83
C ARG A 651 -5.56 3.79 6.44
N VAL A 652 -6.06 3.95 7.66
CA VAL A 652 -6.00 5.22 8.40
C VAL A 652 -4.88 5.16 9.43
N GLY A 653 -4.04 6.19 9.48
CA GLY A 653 -2.96 6.37 10.46
C GLY A 653 -1.58 5.92 9.96
N GLY A 654 -0.52 6.58 10.45
CA GLY A 654 0.87 6.32 10.06
C GLY A 654 1.48 5.05 10.65
N ARG A 655 0.91 4.51 11.73
CA ARG A 655 1.49 3.41 12.50
C ARG A 655 1.16 2.04 11.90
N SER A 656 2.15 1.16 11.78
CA SER A 656 1.93 -0.26 11.45
C SER A 656 1.32 -0.99 12.65
N SER A 657 0.24 -1.74 12.45
CA SER A 657 -0.45 -2.50 13.49
C SER A 657 -0.85 -3.87 12.97
N ALA A 658 -0.86 -4.86 13.86
CA ALA A 658 -1.39 -6.19 13.61
C ALA A 658 -2.91 -6.29 13.82
N ALA A 659 -3.59 -5.18 14.11
CA ALA A 659 -5.04 -5.09 14.35
C ALA A 659 -5.68 -4.01 13.44
N GLN A 660 -6.98 -4.18 13.12
CA GLN A 660 -7.76 -3.20 12.35
C GLN A 660 -8.00 -1.90 13.13
N TYR A 661 -8.26 -2.04 14.42
CA TYR A 661 -8.46 -0.92 15.34
C TYR A 661 -7.23 -0.73 16.21
N GLN A 662 -6.89 0.52 16.51
CA GLN A 662 -5.76 0.88 17.35
C GLN A 662 -6.26 1.72 18.51
N TYR A 663 -5.82 1.36 19.71
CA TYR A 663 -6.08 2.13 20.92
C TYR A 663 -4.73 2.45 21.57
N THR A 664 -4.41 3.75 21.67
CA THR A 664 -3.11 4.21 22.18
C THR A 664 -3.29 4.77 23.57
N LEU A 665 -2.62 4.15 24.54
CA LEU A 665 -2.43 4.72 25.88
C LEU A 665 -1.28 5.70 25.85
N ARG A 666 -1.47 6.88 26.45
CA ARG A 666 -0.47 7.94 26.58
C ARG A 666 -0.28 8.26 28.06
N GLY A 667 0.96 8.57 28.43
CA GLY A 667 1.34 8.96 29.78
C GLY A 667 2.74 9.56 29.74
N ASP A 668 3.02 10.45 30.69
CA ASP A 668 4.32 11.13 30.78
C ASP A 668 5.39 10.25 31.46
N ASP A 669 4.96 9.29 32.28
CA ASP A 669 5.82 8.29 32.92
C ASP A 669 5.64 6.90 32.30
N SER A 670 6.76 6.33 31.88
CA SER A 670 6.82 4.97 31.33
C SER A 670 6.46 3.91 32.37
N LYS A 671 6.79 4.12 33.65
CA LYS A 671 6.47 3.16 34.72
C LYS A 671 4.97 3.05 34.95
N GLU A 672 4.27 4.17 34.96
CA GLU A 672 2.81 4.22 35.07
C GLU A 672 2.16 3.49 33.88
N LEU A 673 2.64 3.75 32.66
CA LEU A 673 2.18 3.04 31.46
C LEU A 673 2.42 1.53 31.56
N PHE A 674 3.54 1.10 32.10
CA PHE A 674 3.86 -0.33 32.29
C PHE A 674 2.94 -1.02 33.30
N GLU A 675 2.43 -0.28 34.28
CA GLU A 675 1.47 -0.81 35.25
C GLU A 675 0.05 -0.87 34.69
N TRP A 676 -0.40 0.18 34.00
CA TRP A 676 -1.80 0.30 33.53
C TRP A 676 -2.07 -0.39 32.21
N ALA A 677 -1.13 -0.42 31.27
CA ALA A 677 -1.35 -1.02 29.95
C ALA A 677 -1.77 -2.50 30.04
N PRO A 678 -1.14 -3.37 30.86
CA PRO A 678 -1.60 -4.75 31.03
C PRO A 678 -2.99 -4.86 31.66
N LYS A 679 -3.34 -3.99 32.62
CA LYS A 679 -4.67 -3.98 33.27
C LYS A 679 -5.75 -3.64 32.24
N VAL A 680 -5.54 -2.61 31.42
CA VAL A 680 -6.44 -2.22 30.33
C VAL A 680 -6.56 -3.35 29.31
N PHE A 681 -5.43 -3.91 28.88
CA PHE A 681 -5.40 -5.04 27.93
C PHE A 681 -6.21 -6.24 28.41
N GLN A 682 -6.04 -6.66 29.67
CA GLN A 682 -6.80 -7.77 30.24
C GLN A 682 -8.30 -7.50 30.32
N ARG A 683 -8.70 -6.23 30.55
CA ARG A 683 -10.13 -5.85 30.54
C ARG A 683 -10.68 -5.85 29.12
N LEU A 684 -9.95 -5.32 28.14
CA LEU A 684 -10.35 -5.34 26.73
C LEU A 684 -10.52 -6.77 26.20
N ARG A 685 -9.68 -7.73 26.63
CA ARG A 685 -9.84 -9.15 26.27
C ARG A 685 -11.14 -9.80 26.76
N LYS A 686 -11.80 -9.22 27.77
CA LYS A 686 -13.08 -9.74 28.31
C LYS A 686 -14.29 -9.16 27.58
N VAL A 687 -14.10 -8.17 26.73
CA VAL A 687 -15.17 -7.51 25.96
C VAL A 687 -15.53 -8.44 24.79
N PRO A 688 -16.74 -9.02 24.74
CA PRO A 688 -17.11 -10.01 23.71
C PRO A 688 -17.17 -9.42 22.30
N GLU A 689 -17.32 -8.11 22.17
CA GLU A 689 -17.29 -7.39 20.89
C GLU A 689 -15.88 -7.30 20.27
N LEU A 690 -14.82 -7.57 21.04
CA LEU A 690 -13.44 -7.48 20.58
C LEU A 690 -12.83 -8.88 20.37
N THR A 691 -12.30 -9.10 19.17
CA THR A 691 -11.58 -10.34 18.81
C THR A 691 -10.09 -10.07 18.60
N ASP A 692 -9.25 -11.04 18.93
CA ASP A 692 -7.80 -11.00 18.68
C ASP A 692 -7.10 -9.74 19.26
N VAL A 693 -7.54 -9.30 20.44
CA VAL A 693 -6.94 -8.16 21.15
C VAL A 693 -5.46 -8.45 21.39
N ASN A 694 -4.58 -7.61 20.84
CA ASN A 694 -3.13 -7.69 20.98
C ASN A 694 -2.56 -6.41 21.60
N SER A 695 -1.31 -6.49 22.03
CA SER A 695 -0.53 -5.36 22.49
C SER A 695 0.81 -5.40 21.77
N ASP A 696 1.27 -4.23 21.36
CA ASP A 696 2.60 -4.02 20.77
C ASP A 696 3.68 -3.74 21.84
N GLN A 697 3.30 -3.71 23.12
CA GLN A 697 4.23 -3.58 24.22
C GLN A 697 5.05 -4.88 24.39
N GLN A 698 6.37 -4.77 24.21
CA GLN A 698 7.30 -5.89 24.33
C GLN A 698 8.39 -5.63 25.39
N ASN A 699 8.00 -5.64 26.67
CA ASN A 699 8.86 -5.36 27.83
C ASN A 699 9.16 -6.58 28.75
N LYS A 700 8.83 -7.79 28.31
CA LYS A 700 9.05 -9.07 29.00
C LYS A 700 10.13 -9.93 28.35
N GLY A 701 10.93 -9.35 27.46
CA GLY A 701 12.12 -10.01 26.96
C GLY A 701 13.11 -10.27 28.09
N LEU A 702 13.86 -11.38 28.00
CA LEU A 702 14.95 -11.64 28.93
C LEU A 702 16.12 -10.70 28.61
N GLN A 703 16.62 -9.99 29.62
CA GLN A 703 17.78 -9.11 29.51
C GLN A 703 18.85 -9.54 30.52
N VAL A 704 20.10 -9.59 30.06
CA VAL A 704 21.27 -9.72 30.94
C VAL A 704 21.81 -8.32 31.20
N SER A 705 21.98 -7.96 32.47
CA SER A 705 22.55 -6.67 32.89
C SER A 705 23.92 -6.88 33.50
N LEU A 706 24.92 -6.13 33.02
CA LEU A 706 26.27 -6.13 33.56
C LEU A 706 26.46 -4.88 34.44
N ALA A 707 26.70 -5.08 35.73
CA ALA A 707 27.05 -3.99 36.65
C ALA A 707 28.58 -3.85 36.74
N ILE A 708 29.12 -2.76 36.20
CA ILE A 708 30.56 -2.48 36.23
C ILE A 708 30.95 -1.91 37.59
N ASP A 709 31.83 -2.62 38.34
CA ASP A 709 32.54 -2.04 39.48
C ASP A 709 33.63 -1.09 38.96
N ARG A 710 33.27 0.20 38.90
CA ARG A 710 34.15 1.24 38.36
C ARG A 710 35.43 1.43 39.18
N ALA A 711 35.40 1.22 40.49
CA ALA A 711 36.56 1.40 41.34
C ALA A 711 37.60 0.31 41.08
N THR A 712 37.15 -0.93 40.96
CA THR A 712 38.02 -2.07 40.62
C THR A 712 38.49 -2.00 39.16
N ALA A 713 37.60 -1.69 38.21
CA ALA A 713 37.97 -1.53 36.79
C ALA A 713 39.05 -0.45 36.60
N SER A 714 38.89 0.72 37.24
CA SER A 714 39.88 1.79 37.15
C SER A 714 41.22 1.42 37.77
N ARG A 715 41.25 0.63 38.84
CA ARG A 715 42.50 0.15 39.47
C ARG A 715 43.28 -0.80 38.55
N LEU A 716 42.56 -1.58 37.76
CA LEU A 716 43.11 -2.51 36.77
C LEU A 716 43.39 -1.83 35.41
N GLY A 717 43.16 -0.52 35.29
CA GLY A 717 43.35 0.21 34.03
C GLY A 717 42.29 -0.08 32.97
N VAL A 718 41.19 -0.74 33.32
CA VAL A 718 40.10 -1.08 32.41
C VAL A 718 39.09 0.05 32.38
N THR A 719 38.95 0.70 31.22
CA THR A 719 37.97 1.79 31.05
C THR A 719 36.59 1.22 30.70
N PRO A 720 35.49 1.92 31.06
CA PRO A 720 34.15 1.53 30.62
C PRO A 720 34.04 1.39 29.09
N GLN A 721 34.74 2.24 28.34
CA GLN A 721 34.77 2.17 26.87
C GLN A 721 35.41 0.87 26.36
N MET A 722 36.47 0.37 27.01
CA MET A 722 37.06 -0.92 26.68
C MET A 722 36.07 -2.05 26.91
N ILE A 723 35.35 -2.04 28.04
CA ILE A 723 34.32 -3.04 28.35
C ILE A 723 33.22 -3.01 27.28
N ASP A 724 32.70 -1.83 26.94
CA ASP A 724 31.66 -1.69 25.92
C ASP A 724 32.12 -2.18 24.54
N ASN A 725 33.34 -1.83 24.13
CA ASN A 725 33.92 -2.30 22.87
C ASN A 725 34.08 -3.82 22.84
N THR A 726 34.63 -4.42 23.90
CA THR A 726 34.82 -5.87 24.01
C THR A 726 33.48 -6.61 23.97
N LEU A 727 32.45 -6.10 24.65
CA LEU A 727 31.11 -6.69 24.62
C LEU A 727 30.46 -6.59 23.24
N TYR A 728 30.63 -5.46 22.55
CA TYR A 728 30.11 -5.30 21.19
C TYR A 728 30.86 -6.18 20.17
N ASP A 729 32.17 -6.30 20.30
CA ASP A 729 33.01 -7.22 19.50
C ASP A 729 32.59 -8.68 19.73
N ALA A 730 32.19 -9.03 20.96
CA ALA A 730 31.79 -10.38 21.29
C ALA A 730 30.36 -10.72 20.86
N PHE A 731 29.36 -9.88 21.16
CA PHE A 731 27.93 -10.24 21.07
C PHE A 731 27.13 -9.44 20.04
N GLY A 732 27.77 -8.47 19.37
CA GLY A 732 27.10 -7.46 18.55
C GLY A 732 26.99 -7.75 17.06
N GLN A 733 27.60 -8.83 16.56
CA GLN A 733 27.82 -9.04 15.11
C GLN A 733 28.49 -7.82 14.47
N ARG A 734 29.60 -7.36 15.06
CA ARG A 734 30.22 -6.10 14.69
C ARG A 734 30.83 -6.19 13.30
N GLN A 735 30.48 -5.24 12.44
CA GLN A 735 31.16 -5.05 11.16
C GLN A 735 32.51 -4.38 11.41
N VAL A 736 33.60 -5.10 11.16
CA VAL A 736 34.98 -4.66 11.49
C VAL A 736 35.78 -4.23 10.27
N SER A 737 35.39 -4.67 9.08
CA SER A 737 36.00 -4.26 7.82
C SER A 737 35.00 -4.36 6.66
N THR A 738 35.25 -3.64 5.58
CA THR A 738 34.42 -3.64 4.35
C THR A 738 35.25 -4.13 3.18
N MET A 739 34.77 -5.18 2.51
CA MET A 739 35.30 -5.71 1.26
C MET A 739 34.58 -5.03 0.10
N TYR A 740 35.34 -4.43 -0.81
CA TYR A 740 34.82 -3.73 -1.98
C TYR A 740 34.94 -4.64 -3.21
N THR A 741 33.81 -4.97 -3.82
CA THR A 741 33.77 -5.67 -5.10
C THR A 741 33.18 -4.76 -6.18
N GLN A 742 33.16 -5.23 -7.42
CA GLN A 742 32.62 -4.47 -8.55
C GLN A 742 31.11 -4.20 -8.44
N LEU A 743 30.35 -5.11 -7.84
CA LEU A 743 28.89 -5.05 -7.79
C LEU A 743 28.35 -4.60 -6.44
N ASN A 744 29.07 -4.91 -5.35
CA ASN A 744 28.60 -4.64 -4.01
C ASN A 744 29.74 -4.47 -3.00
N GLN A 745 29.39 -3.97 -1.82
CA GLN A 745 30.25 -3.96 -0.65
C GLN A 745 29.77 -5.05 0.32
N TYR A 746 30.71 -5.82 0.84
CA TYR A 746 30.47 -6.89 1.80
C TYR A 746 31.23 -6.57 3.08
N HIS A 747 30.85 -7.21 4.18
CA HIS A 747 31.44 -6.93 5.48
C HIS A 747 32.19 -8.13 6.03
N VAL A 748 33.22 -7.85 6.83
CA VAL A 748 33.80 -8.81 7.75
C VAL A 748 33.11 -8.61 9.09
N VAL A 749 32.52 -9.67 9.62
CA VAL A 749 31.77 -9.63 10.88
C VAL A 749 32.56 -10.35 11.97
N LEU A 750 32.78 -9.67 13.08
CA LEU A 750 33.40 -10.19 14.29
C LEU A 750 32.31 -10.56 15.31
N GLU A 751 32.40 -11.76 15.85
CA GLU A 751 31.58 -12.26 16.96
C GLU A 751 32.39 -13.31 17.73
N VAL A 752 32.00 -13.68 18.94
CA VAL A 752 32.55 -14.89 19.58
C VAL A 752 31.94 -16.16 18.98
N ASP A 753 32.64 -17.29 19.12
CA ASP A 753 32.13 -18.59 18.70
C ASP A 753 30.75 -18.87 19.33
N PRO A 754 29.77 -19.40 18.56
CA PRO A 754 28.40 -19.66 19.02
C PRO A 754 28.24 -20.28 20.41
N GLN A 755 29.17 -21.13 20.84
CA GLN A 755 29.15 -21.70 22.19
C GLN A 755 29.19 -20.65 23.33
N PHE A 756 29.80 -19.48 23.10
CA PHE A 756 29.99 -18.45 24.13
C PHE A 756 28.84 -17.43 24.18
N TRP A 757 28.14 -17.16 23.08
CA TRP A 757 27.01 -16.21 23.10
C TRP A 757 25.64 -16.86 23.34
N GLN A 758 25.54 -18.19 23.30
CA GLN A 758 24.27 -18.91 23.53
C GLN A 758 23.79 -18.89 24.99
N ASN A 759 24.69 -18.67 25.95
CA ASN A 759 24.38 -18.68 27.38
C ASN A 759 25.04 -17.47 28.06
N PRO A 760 24.34 -16.76 28.97
CA PRO A 760 24.94 -15.73 29.82
C PRO A 760 26.24 -16.12 30.53
N GLU A 761 26.46 -17.41 30.82
CA GLU A 761 27.72 -17.89 31.41
C GLU A 761 28.95 -17.62 30.52
N GLY A 762 28.77 -17.47 29.21
CA GLY A 762 29.86 -17.11 28.31
C GLY A 762 30.44 -15.72 28.58
N LEU A 763 29.73 -14.83 29.28
CA LEU A 763 30.29 -13.57 29.78
C LEU A 763 31.49 -13.79 30.70
N LYS A 764 31.54 -14.90 31.44
CA LYS A 764 32.68 -15.25 32.31
C LYS A 764 33.93 -15.66 31.51
N SER A 765 33.75 -15.98 30.24
CA SER A 765 34.83 -16.38 29.33
C SER A 765 35.35 -15.20 28.51
N ILE A 766 34.90 -13.97 28.79
CA ILE A 766 35.41 -12.75 28.17
C ILE A 766 36.43 -12.11 29.12
N TYR A 767 37.60 -11.75 28.58
CA TYR A 767 38.76 -11.28 29.33
C TYR A 767 39.11 -9.84 28.97
#